data_AF-A0A3D5BDI9-F1
#
_entry.id   AF-A0A3D5BDI9-F1
#
_cell.length_a   1.000
_cell.length_b   1.000
_cell.length_c   1.000
_cell.angle_alpha   90.00
_cell.angle_beta   90.00
_cell.angle_gamma   90.00
#
_symmetry.space_group_name_H-M   'P 1'
#
loop_
_entity.id
_entity.type
_entity.pdbx_description
1 polymer ?
#
loop_
_entity_poly.entity_id
_entity_poly.type
_entity_poly.pdbx_seq_one_letter_code
_entity_poly.pdbx_strand_id
1 'polypeptide(L)'
;SGFEFVLSFFRLFLPDYMIDTIASFSFLTHFNSLINGLLEWRDVLFFASIIILFNFMTMLIVSFKTAGSSFWLKSTNKWVYACAIFLMLIGFMGFNLLANNLTRGTQFDFTQEKTWTLNKDSVHVLENLPENVTAKLYFSNILSKRNPDLRQMFDRVKMLLENYKTASNGKFNYRIYHPQNLDDSEDKAISDGLQAIPLIDINQNALFGLSITDSLDNKEVIPYLSPERLSFLEQDLTSLIYRLSHKKKTVGVISSLPILGGASENDSIMLQPFEISKKIGELYHLKLIQKPEDFDERPDLLLIIHPKSLSDEMVQKIRQYSQDFGKILLLLDGAAEAQRLYMNTANPYGASELGGLDNFWGFKFYSDYVVADLKNSITVDATSNYKTNPAYTQDVIQFKLSENNFNPFSSITKNLKSLMMTSASVIMPLENAEINFMPLLMASDDSALMPISVVYNGLNPRQILSFYQKDENVKFLAAYIHGRNPKNQFDLIVAGDTDFIYDSFWGSKQNFLEESYFVPLFNNADFILNALDFLANDKTLLDLRGKGAKNRPFNSLENLRKQSIFEYKVKEEEIFQRIEETKLKLQEVWNKRDFEERETFTPDELSLISNIKKELNTLRLNLSDVRSLSTSKIEKIALKTKLVNIFAVPLILSLCLIIIILLRRPRVQKTKSEKHLNKELGKIAALCLLLLVCGLLTSFMNNLSEIEQYEGKPIFPKLANEINQIKEIKISTHDKALTFVLKDGLWGLKERPEIPVYQERIRSFLSALIEGTLYEKKSDRAENLSAFGLTPTEIEGSVATRIELFADNGALIEGMDVGKYDIELGRGGSAAYIKFDGKFQVWKAEIELVDLSLDPDLWTYSHLWDLRFGRLFKINGQEDEALIAEYMKHFLNSTFKSTAQNLHQKKKIAGFMLDVENGVTAKIDIYQEDQKYFAKYKFEGENVNKHIELFDKSAQMYYFEIDAEDWEKIKNVNNLAKGKNRTL
;
A
#
# COMPACT_ATOMS: atom_id res chain seq x y z
N SER A 1 25.54 6.00 20.03
CA SER A 1 24.53 6.99 19.60
C SER A 1 23.49 6.37 18.70
N GLY A 2 23.82 5.62 17.65
CA GLY A 2 22.83 5.04 16.72
C GLY A 2 22.50 3.56 16.93
N PHE A 3 22.72 3.04 18.15
CA PHE A 3 22.08 1.78 18.55
C PHE A 3 20.65 2.11 18.96
N GLU A 4 19.69 1.28 18.54
CA GLU A 4 18.27 1.50 18.84
C GLU A 4 17.99 1.67 20.33
N PHE A 5 18.69 0.93 21.20
CA PHE A 5 18.57 1.09 22.66
C PHE A 5 18.88 2.52 23.15
N VAL A 6 19.79 3.23 22.48
CA VAL A 6 20.13 4.62 22.81
C VAL A 6 19.08 5.58 22.21
N LEU A 7 18.71 5.38 20.94
CA LEU A 7 17.76 6.25 20.25
C LEU A 7 16.35 6.14 20.85
N SER A 8 15.92 4.94 21.26
CA SER A 8 14.61 4.70 21.86
C SER A 8 14.40 5.46 23.17
N PHE A 9 15.47 5.69 23.94
CA PHE A 9 15.42 6.50 25.15
C PHE A 9 15.11 7.97 24.81
N PHE A 10 15.82 8.54 23.86
CA PHE A 10 15.62 9.93 23.45
C PHE A 10 14.28 10.17 22.76
N ARG A 11 13.75 9.18 22.00
CA ARG A 11 12.45 9.26 21.33
C ARG A 11 11.26 9.43 22.29
N LEU A 12 11.44 9.20 23.59
CA LEU A 12 10.40 9.43 24.59
C LEU A 12 10.06 10.91 24.78
N PHE A 13 10.99 11.82 24.46
CA PHE A 13 10.84 13.24 24.76
C PHE A 13 11.44 14.19 23.71
N LEU A 14 12.23 13.69 22.75
CA LEU A 14 12.79 14.49 21.68
C LEU A 14 12.03 14.27 20.35
N PRO A 15 11.80 15.33 19.56
CA PRO A 15 11.27 15.22 18.20
C PRO A 15 12.21 14.43 17.27
N ASP A 16 11.66 13.84 16.21
CA ASP A 16 12.40 13.01 15.26
C ASP A 16 13.64 13.69 14.67
N TYR A 17 13.62 14.99 14.40
CA TYR A 17 14.79 15.70 13.88
C TYR A 17 15.98 15.71 14.86
N MET A 18 15.71 15.72 16.17
CA MET A 18 16.76 15.62 17.19
C MET A 18 17.25 14.18 17.33
N ILE A 19 16.38 13.20 17.07
CA ILE A 19 16.77 11.78 17.03
C ILE A 19 17.68 11.51 15.84
N ASP A 20 17.32 12.01 14.66
CA ASP A 20 18.14 11.94 13.45
C ASP A 20 19.50 12.61 13.68
N THR A 21 19.52 13.74 14.40
CA THR A 21 20.74 14.40 14.85
C THR A 21 21.60 13.48 15.72
N ILE A 22 21.03 12.85 16.75
CA ILE A 22 21.77 11.93 17.63
C ILE A 22 22.28 10.72 16.83
N ALA A 23 21.45 10.18 15.94
CA ALA A 23 21.80 9.05 15.06
C ALA A 23 22.94 9.39 14.10
N SER A 24 23.03 10.64 13.62
CA SER A 24 24.12 11.13 12.76
C SER A 24 25.50 11.16 13.43
N PHE A 25 25.58 11.00 14.76
CA PHE A 25 26.87 10.85 15.45
C PHE A 25 27.29 9.39 15.58
N SER A 26 26.58 8.45 14.96
CA SER A 26 26.82 7.03 15.11
C SER A 26 27.71 6.49 14.00
N PHE A 27 28.79 5.82 14.40
CA PHE A 27 29.60 5.03 13.47
C PHE A 27 28.75 4.03 12.67
N LEU A 28 27.83 3.34 13.35
CA LEU A 28 27.03 2.29 12.73
C LEU A 28 26.09 2.83 11.65
N THR A 29 25.54 4.05 11.84
CA THR A 29 24.65 4.68 10.86
C THR A 29 25.38 4.90 9.53
N HIS A 30 26.56 5.54 9.58
CA HIS A 30 27.37 5.81 8.40
C HIS A 30 28.01 4.54 7.81
N PHE A 31 28.35 3.57 8.65
CA PHE A 31 28.93 2.30 8.20
C PHE A 31 27.91 1.41 7.49
N ASN A 32 26.65 1.42 7.93
CA ASN A 32 25.57 0.65 7.32
C ASN A 32 25.28 1.11 5.88
N SER A 33 25.31 2.43 5.61
CA SER A 33 25.20 2.96 4.24
C SER A 33 26.26 2.32 3.32
N LEU A 34 27.53 2.33 3.75
CA LEU A 34 28.64 1.75 3.00
C LEU A 34 28.49 0.23 2.76
N ILE A 35 28.11 -0.55 3.79
CA ILE A 35 27.88 -1.99 3.65
C ILE A 35 26.77 -2.27 2.63
N ASN A 36 25.74 -1.43 2.61
CA ASN A 36 24.61 -1.55 1.69
C ASN A 36 24.92 -1.09 0.26
N GLY A 37 26.18 -0.71 -0.02
CA GLY A 37 26.62 -0.24 -1.33
C GLY A 37 26.24 1.21 -1.61
N LEU A 38 25.84 1.99 -0.60
CA LEU A 38 25.50 3.39 -0.70
C LEU A 38 26.65 4.23 -0.14
N LEU A 39 27.18 5.16 -0.94
CA LEU A 39 28.18 6.12 -0.49
C LEU A 39 27.55 7.51 -0.44
N GLU A 40 27.26 8.00 0.76
CA GLU A 40 26.76 9.35 0.94
C GLU A 40 27.92 10.29 1.30
N TRP A 41 27.87 11.54 0.82
CA TRP A 41 28.91 12.51 1.18
C TRP A 41 28.98 12.75 2.68
N ARG A 42 27.85 12.68 3.40
CA ARG A 42 27.84 12.78 4.86
C ARG A 42 28.67 11.68 5.53
N ASP A 43 28.70 10.46 4.98
CA ASP A 43 29.45 9.34 5.52
C ASP A 43 30.95 9.56 5.35
N VAL A 44 31.34 10.00 4.16
CA VAL A 44 32.74 10.34 3.84
C VAL A 44 33.23 11.46 4.78
N LEU A 45 32.44 12.52 4.94
CA LEU A 45 32.76 13.64 5.82
C LEU A 45 32.80 13.21 7.29
N PHE A 46 31.90 12.33 7.72
CA PHE A 46 31.89 11.75 9.06
C PHE A 46 33.16 10.97 9.35
N PHE A 47 33.52 9.98 8.51
CA PHE A 47 34.74 9.18 8.71
C PHE A 47 36.00 10.02 8.60
N ALA A 48 36.06 10.97 7.66
CA ALA A 48 37.16 11.92 7.56
C ALA A 48 37.27 12.77 8.84
N SER A 49 36.15 13.27 9.38
CA SER A 49 36.15 14.07 10.61
C SER A 49 36.55 13.26 11.84
N ILE A 50 36.17 11.96 11.93
CA ILE A 50 36.66 11.04 12.95
C ILE A 50 38.17 10.88 12.86
N ILE A 51 38.70 10.60 11.66
CA ILE A 51 40.13 10.44 11.44
C ILE A 51 40.88 11.71 11.86
N ILE A 52 40.38 12.89 11.45
CA ILE A 52 40.96 14.19 11.82
C ILE A 52 40.90 14.40 13.33
N LEU A 53 39.77 14.14 13.97
CA LEU A 53 39.57 14.29 15.42
C LEU A 53 40.56 13.44 16.21
N PHE A 54 40.69 12.15 15.90
CA PHE A 54 41.59 11.24 16.61
C PHE A 54 43.07 11.50 16.33
N ASN A 55 43.43 11.89 15.11
CA ASN A 55 44.80 12.31 14.80
C ASN A 55 45.16 13.59 15.59
N PHE A 56 44.26 14.56 15.64
CA PHE A 56 44.49 15.79 16.38
C PHE A 56 44.50 15.56 17.90
N MET A 57 43.63 14.68 18.41
CA MET A 57 43.65 14.26 19.81
C MET A 57 44.97 13.55 20.15
N THR A 58 45.46 12.67 19.28
CA THR A 58 46.76 12.03 19.42
C THR A 58 47.88 13.07 19.46
N MET A 59 47.84 14.06 18.57
CA MET A 59 48.80 15.16 18.56
C MET A 59 48.73 16.01 19.82
N LEU A 60 47.54 16.29 20.37
CA LEU A 60 47.34 16.99 21.64
C LEU A 60 47.91 16.17 22.82
N ILE A 61 47.65 14.86 22.87
CA ILE A 61 48.15 13.96 23.91
C ILE A 61 49.67 13.82 23.84
N VAL A 62 50.22 13.65 22.64
CA VAL A 62 51.68 13.62 22.42
C VAL A 62 52.28 14.96 22.81
N SER A 63 51.72 16.09 22.36
CA SER A 63 52.19 17.44 22.72
C SER A 63 52.16 17.66 24.23
N PHE A 64 51.11 17.21 24.92
CA PHE A 64 51.03 17.24 26.38
C PHE A 64 52.16 16.41 27.01
N LYS A 65 52.38 15.17 26.56
CA LYS A 65 53.46 14.28 27.06
C LYS A 65 54.86 14.76 26.72
N THR A 66 55.02 15.51 25.63
CA THR A 66 56.32 16.06 25.18
C THR A 66 56.50 17.54 25.52
N ALA A 67 55.64 18.10 26.40
CA ALA A 67 55.69 19.48 26.88
C ALA A 67 55.64 20.57 25.78
N GLY A 68 54.73 20.46 24.81
CA GLY A 68 54.43 21.52 23.84
C GLY A 68 55.17 21.41 22.50
N SER A 69 55.31 20.19 21.95
CA SER A 69 55.93 19.96 20.63
C SER A 69 55.03 20.36 19.45
N SER A 70 53.73 20.59 19.68
CA SER A 70 52.80 21.05 18.64
C SER A 70 52.99 22.54 18.31
N PHE A 71 52.87 22.88 17.02
CA PHE A 71 53.02 24.25 16.52
C PHE A 71 51.92 25.21 17.02
N TRP A 72 50.68 24.74 17.25
CA TRP A 72 49.54 25.62 17.59
C TRP A 72 49.17 25.67 19.09
N LEU A 73 49.57 24.69 19.91
CA LEU A 73 49.21 24.63 21.33
C LEU A 73 50.44 24.33 22.21
N LYS A 74 51.04 25.39 22.73
CA LYS A 74 52.20 25.32 23.64
C LYS A 74 51.76 25.67 25.06
N SER A 75 51.30 24.67 25.78
CA SER A 75 50.94 24.81 27.20
C SER A 75 51.43 23.59 27.99
N THR A 76 51.60 23.75 29.29
CA THR A 76 51.83 22.66 30.25
C THR A 76 50.61 22.41 31.13
N ASN A 77 49.56 23.24 31.02
CA ASN A 77 48.36 23.15 31.85
C ASN A 77 47.37 22.12 31.27
N LYS A 78 47.07 21.08 32.05
CA LYS A 78 46.11 20.02 31.72
C LYS A 78 44.72 20.55 31.30
N TRP A 79 44.26 21.65 31.91
CA TRP A 79 42.95 22.23 31.61
C TRP A 79 42.90 22.92 30.26
N VAL A 80 44.03 23.43 29.75
CA VAL A 80 44.10 24.03 28.40
C VAL A 80 43.96 22.95 27.33
N TYR A 81 44.58 21.78 27.53
CA TYR A 81 44.38 20.63 26.64
C TYR A 81 42.98 20.05 26.75
N ALA A 82 42.43 19.95 27.97
CA ALA A 82 41.04 19.51 28.17
C ALA A 82 40.04 20.45 27.47
N CYS A 83 40.24 21.76 27.59
CA CYS A 83 39.43 22.77 26.90
C CYS A 83 39.59 22.67 25.37
N ALA A 84 40.81 22.48 24.86
CA ALA A 84 41.05 22.29 23.43
C ALA A 84 40.36 21.02 22.87
N ILE A 85 40.41 19.90 23.63
CA ILE A 85 39.69 18.67 23.29
C ILE A 85 38.18 18.92 23.28
N PHE A 86 37.67 19.62 24.29
CA PHE A 86 36.24 19.94 24.38
C PHE A 86 35.77 20.83 23.22
N LEU A 87 36.51 21.88 22.88
CA LEU A 87 36.23 22.73 21.72
C LEU A 87 36.26 21.94 20.41
N MET A 88 37.18 20.99 20.27
CA MET A 88 37.20 20.10 19.12
C MET A 88 35.99 19.18 19.05
N LEU A 89 35.52 18.65 20.18
CA LEU A 89 34.30 17.86 20.22
C LEU A 89 33.08 18.70 19.79
N ILE A 90 33.01 19.97 20.22
CA ILE A 90 31.98 20.91 19.76
C ILE A 90 32.10 21.18 18.26
N GLY A 91 33.31 21.45 17.77
CA GLY A 91 33.55 21.68 16.34
C GLY A 91 33.23 20.46 15.48
N PHE A 92 33.59 19.27 15.95
CA PHE A 92 33.21 17.99 15.35
C PHE A 92 31.69 17.83 15.34
N MET A 93 31.01 18.17 16.44
CA MET A 93 29.55 18.12 16.54
C MET A 93 28.88 19.04 15.51
N GLY A 94 29.28 20.30 15.47
CA GLY A 94 28.76 21.31 14.54
C GLY A 94 29.06 20.99 13.08
N PHE A 95 30.28 20.55 12.78
CA PHE A 95 30.67 20.15 11.43
C PHE A 95 29.85 18.97 10.91
N ASN A 96 29.67 17.92 11.72
CA ASN A 96 28.89 16.76 11.30
C ASN A 96 27.40 17.08 11.17
N LEU A 97 26.84 17.95 12.02
CA LEU A 97 25.48 18.47 11.84
C LEU A 97 25.33 19.21 10.51
N LEU A 98 26.26 20.11 10.22
CA LEU A 98 26.25 20.90 9.00
C LEU A 98 26.42 19.99 7.77
N ALA A 99 27.38 19.08 7.80
CA ALA A 99 27.65 18.11 6.75
C ALA A 99 26.44 17.20 6.51
N ASN A 100 25.86 16.63 7.57
CA ASN A 100 24.70 15.76 7.47
C ASN A 100 23.53 16.48 6.80
N ASN A 101 23.25 17.73 7.14
CA ASN A 101 22.12 18.47 6.56
C ASN A 101 22.36 18.96 5.13
N LEU A 102 23.56 19.48 4.83
CA LEU A 102 23.87 20.03 3.50
C LEU A 102 24.15 18.95 2.44
N THR A 103 24.64 17.78 2.87
CA THR A 103 25.07 16.73 1.93
C THR A 103 24.17 15.50 1.92
N ARG A 104 23.07 15.50 2.69
CA ARG A 104 22.09 14.39 2.76
C ARG A 104 21.56 13.96 1.39
N GLY A 105 21.33 14.92 0.49
CA GLY A 105 20.78 14.65 -0.84
C GLY A 105 21.81 14.18 -1.87
N THR A 106 23.10 14.14 -1.53
CA THR A 106 24.15 13.72 -2.48
C THR A 106 24.66 12.32 -2.13
N GLN A 107 24.07 11.34 -2.80
CA GLN A 107 24.37 9.92 -2.62
C GLN A 107 24.85 9.29 -3.94
N PHE A 108 25.78 8.34 -3.82
CA PHE A 108 26.21 7.50 -4.92
C PHE A 108 25.87 6.05 -4.60
N ASP A 109 24.94 5.51 -5.38
CA ASP A 109 24.56 4.12 -5.30
C ASP A 109 25.55 3.27 -6.12
N PHE A 110 26.42 2.53 -5.43
CA PHE A 110 27.37 1.60 -6.04
C PHE A 110 26.80 0.19 -6.21
N THR A 111 25.54 -0.04 -5.82
CA THR A 111 24.88 -1.32 -6.12
C THR A 111 24.72 -1.47 -7.63
N GLN A 112 24.89 -2.70 -8.13
CA GLN A 112 24.85 -2.96 -9.57
C GLN A 112 23.44 -2.69 -10.16
N GLU A 113 22.39 -2.97 -9.39
CA GLU A 113 20.98 -2.80 -9.76
C GLU A 113 20.40 -1.45 -9.35
N LYS A 114 21.20 -0.56 -8.77
CA LYS A 114 20.77 0.74 -8.30
C LYS A 114 19.57 0.64 -7.33
N THR A 115 19.68 -0.23 -6.32
CA THR A 115 18.58 -0.54 -5.39
C THR A 115 18.19 0.61 -4.46
N TRP A 116 19.03 1.64 -4.38
CA TRP A 116 18.81 2.84 -3.56
C TRP A 116 18.56 4.09 -4.40
N THR A 117 18.75 4.01 -5.72
CA THR A 117 18.40 5.07 -6.67
C THR A 117 16.99 4.82 -7.19
N LEU A 118 16.18 5.86 -7.39
CA LEU A 118 14.87 5.70 -8.03
C LEU A 118 15.00 5.16 -9.46
N ASN A 119 14.04 4.33 -9.87
CA ASN A 119 13.91 3.88 -11.25
C ASN A 119 13.58 5.10 -12.13
N LYS A 120 14.05 5.07 -13.37
CA LYS A 120 13.73 6.09 -14.37
C LYS A 120 12.22 6.21 -14.59
N ASP A 121 11.51 5.08 -14.56
CA ASP A 121 10.05 5.04 -14.65
C ASP A 121 9.38 5.73 -13.47
N SER A 122 9.85 5.45 -12.24
CA SER A 122 9.39 6.15 -11.03
C SER A 122 9.60 7.66 -11.14
N VAL A 123 10.79 8.10 -11.58
CA VAL A 123 11.10 9.52 -11.80
C VAL A 123 10.17 10.11 -12.86
N HIS A 124 9.98 9.43 -13.99
CA HIS A 124 9.12 9.89 -15.06
C HIS A 124 7.65 10.02 -14.61
N VAL A 125 7.13 9.07 -13.82
CA VAL A 125 5.79 9.17 -13.22
C VAL A 125 5.70 10.39 -12.31
N LEU A 126 6.71 10.62 -11.46
CA LEU A 126 6.72 11.71 -10.49
C LEU A 126 6.87 13.11 -11.13
N GLU A 127 7.66 13.24 -12.20
CA GLU A 127 7.81 14.50 -12.95
C GLU A 127 6.52 14.86 -13.71
N ASN A 128 5.82 13.85 -14.23
CA ASN A 128 4.63 13.99 -15.06
C ASN A 128 3.30 13.82 -14.30
N LEU A 129 3.30 13.98 -12.97
CA LEU A 129 2.06 13.94 -12.20
C LEU A 129 1.08 15.02 -12.70
N PRO A 130 -0.17 14.64 -13.05
CA PRO A 130 -1.18 15.60 -13.52
C PRO A 130 -1.68 16.50 -12.40
N GLU A 131 -1.80 15.94 -11.20
CA GLU A 131 -2.26 16.58 -9.97
C GLU A 131 -1.22 16.43 -8.86
N ASN A 132 -1.26 17.34 -7.88
CA ASN A 132 -0.42 17.20 -6.69
C ASN A 132 -0.87 15.99 -5.88
N VAL A 133 0.09 15.19 -5.41
CA VAL A 133 -0.13 13.95 -4.67
C VAL A 133 0.41 14.10 -3.25
N THR A 134 -0.38 13.70 -2.27
CA THR A 134 0.00 13.68 -0.86
C THR A 134 -0.07 12.26 -0.31
N ALA A 135 1.04 11.78 0.24
CA ALA A 135 1.13 10.49 0.92
C ALA A 135 1.12 10.66 2.46
N LYS A 136 0.29 9.90 3.16
CA LYS A 136 0.25 9.85 4.63
C LYS A 136 0.77 8.50 5.12
N LEU A 137 1.93 8.53 5.78
CA LEU A 137 2.55 7.35 6.37
C LEU A 137 2.15 7.28 7.85
N TYR A 138 1.51 6.18 8.25
CA TYR A 138 1.13 5.95 9.64
C TYR A 138 2.04 4.88 10.24
N PHE A 139 2.64 5.19 11.40
CA PHE A 139 3.50 4.23 12.11
C PHE A 139 3.36 4.38 13.63
N SER A 140 2.71 3.40 14.26
CA SER A 140 2.62 3.33 15.72
C SER A 140 3.97 2.98 16.35
N ASN A 141 4.51 3.88 17.18
CA ASN A 141 5.85 3.75 17.76
C ASN A 141 6.06 2.47 18.60
N ILE A 142 4.99 1.87 19.15
CA ILE A 142 5.05 0.59 19.88
C ILE A 142 5.64 -0.54 19.02
N LEU A 143 5.45 -0.52 17.70
CA LEU A 143 5.96 -1.55 16.79
C LEU A 143 7.49 -1.58 16.79
N SER A 144 8.14 -0.41 16.83
CA SER A 144 9.60 -0.32 16.88
C SER A 144 10.20 -0.91 18.17
N LYS A 145 9.49 -0.79 19.30
CA LYS A 145 9.92 -1.36 20.59
C LYS A 145 9.86 -2.88 20.61
N ARG A 146 8.93 -3.47 19.84
CA ARG A 146 8.69 -4.92 19.82
C ARG A 146 9.51 -5.63 18.74
N ASN A 147 9.65 -5.00 17.58
CA ASN A 147 10.38 -5.55 16.44
C ASN A 147 11.28 -4.47 15.80
N PRO A 148 12.61 -4.53 16.02
CA PRO A 148 13.57 -3.64 15.39
C PRO A 148 13.53 -3.66 13.85
N ASP A 149 13.11 -4.76 13.23
CA ASP A 149 13.03 -4.86 11.76
C ASP A 149 11.91 -3.99 11.20
N LEU A 150 10.79 -3.87 11.92
CA LEU A 150 9.70 -2.94 11.54
C LEU A 150 10.17 -1.49 11.60
N ARG A 151 11.11 -1.16 12.50
CA ARG A 151 11.72 0.17 12.52
C ARG A 151 12.59 0.42 11.30
N GLN A 152 13.46 -0.53 10.96
CA GLN A 152 14.28 -0.42 9.74
C GLN A 152 13.41 -0.30 8.49
N MET A 153 12.29 -1.02 8.45
CA MET A 153 11.31 -0.92 7.38
C MET A 153 10.69 0.48 7.31
N PHE A 154 10.23 1.04 8.43
CA PHE A 154 9.72 2.41 8.49
C PHE A 154 10.75 3.43 7.98
N ASP A 155 12.01 3.32 8.41
CA ASP A 155 13.08 4.23 7.97
C ASP A 155 13.34 4.11 6.46
N ARG A 156 13.21 2.90 5.88
CA ARG A 156 13.29 2.69 4.43
C ARG A 156 12.11 3.30 3.66
N VAL A 157 10.90 3.21 4.20
CA VAL A 157 9.71 3.83 3.60
C VAL A 157 9.83 5.35 3.64
N LYS A 158 10.22 5.93 4.79
CA LYS A 158 10.48 7.36 4.94
C LYS A 158 11.51 7.85 3.91
N MET A 159 12.63 7.14 3.77
CA MET A 159 13.67 7.50 2.79
C MET A 159 13.15 7.44 1.35
N LEU A 160 12.31 6.47 1.01
CA LEU A 160 11.70 6.39 -0.33
C LEU A 160 10.77 7.58 -0.60
N LEU A 161 9.93 7.96 0.36
CA LEU A 161 9.03 9.12 0.25
C LEU A 161 9.82 10.45 0.13
N GLU A 162 10.94 10.59 0.86
CA GLU A 162 11.89 11.71 0.72
C GLU A 162 12.44 11.81 -0.72
N ASN A 163 12.83 10.67 -1.30
CA ASN A 163 13.32 10.61 -2.68
C ASN A 163 12.20 10.96 -3.68
N TYR A 164 10.96 10.52 -3.45
CA TYR A 164 9.82 10.82 -4.32
C TYR A 164 9.49 12.32 -4.33
N LYS A 165 9.47 12.94 -3.14
CA LYS A 165 9.29 14.38 -2.99
C LYS A 165 10.34 15.14 -3.80
N THR A 166 11.61 14.74 -3.66
CA THR A 166 12.74 15.36 -4.37
C THR A 166 12.63 15.21 -5.89
N ALA A 167 12.23 14.04 -6.39
CA ALA A 167 12.10 13.77 -7.82
C ALA A 167 10.86 14.45 -8.47
N SER A 168 9.82 14.71 -7.71
CA SER A 168 8.54 15.25 -8.23
C SER A 168 8.53 16.77 -8.50
N ASN A 169 9.61 17.49 -8.22
CA ASN A 169 9.68 18.95 -8.30
C ASN A 169 8.54 19.67 -7.52
N GLY A 170 8.15 19.12 -6.36
CA GLY A 170 7.13 19.71 -5.48
C GLY A 170 5.69 19.24 -5.72
N LYS A 171 5.45 18.39 -6.73
CA LYS A 171 4.12 17.80 -6.97
C LYS A 171 3.77 16.64 -6.03
N PHE A 172 4.77 15.97 -5.46
CA PHE A 172 4.58 14.92 -4.46
C PHE A 172 5.03 15.41 -3.09
N ASN A 173 4.17 15.29 -2.10
CA ASN A 173 4.45 15.60 -0.70
C ASN A 173 4.05 14.42 0.20
N TYR A 174 4.57 14.38 1.42
CA TYR A 174 4.20 13.36 2.39
C TYR A 174 4.18 13.88 3.82
N ARG A 175 3.39 13.22 4.67
CA ARG A 175 3.25 13.48 6.10
C ARG A 175 3.36 12.17 6.88
N ILE A 176 3.98 12.21 8.07
CA ILE A 176 4.13 11.04 8.94
C ILE A 176 3.28 11.24 10.20
N TYR A 177 2.41 10.27 10.48
CA TYR A 177 1.59 10.20 11.67
C TYR A 177 2.06 9.08 12.58
N HIS A 178 1.96 9.29 13.89
CA HIS A 178 2.31 8.30 14.91
C HIS A 178 1.09 7.92 15.77
N PRO A 179 0.14 7.12 15.22
CA PRO A 179 -1.08 6.78 15.93
C PRO A 179 -0.82 6.13 17.29
N GLN A 180 -1.52 6.65 18.30
CA GLN A 180 -1.61 6.08 19.63
C GLN A 180 -2.99 5.45 19.83
N ASN A 181 -3.10 4.52 20.78
CA ASN A 181 -4.36 3.84 21.07
C ASN A 181 -5.42 4.85 21.55
N LEU A 182 -6.58 4.85 20.90
CA LEU A 182 -7.71 5.74 21.13
C LEU A 182 -7.43 7.23 20.87
N ASP A 183 -6.51 7.53 19.94
CA ASP A 183 -6.17 8.89 19.51
C ASP A 183 -6.81 9.24 18.16
N ASP A 184 -7.08 10.52 17.90
CA ASP A 184 -7.72 10.98 16.66
C ASP A 184 -6.94 10.55 15.41
N SER A 185 -5.61 10.43 15.52
CA SER A 185 -4.77 9.98 14.41
C SER A 185 -4.90 8.48 14.11
N GLU A 186 -5.31 7.65 15.09
CA GLU A 186 -5.70 6.26 14.87
C GLU A 186 -7.01 6.19 14.08
N ASP A 187 -8.00 6.98 14.49
CA ASP A 187 -9.32 7.00 13.85
C ASP A 187 -9.24 7.50 12.40
N LYS A 188 -8.43 8.54 12.16
CA LYS A 188 -8.09 9.03 10.81
C LYS A 188 -7.38 7.97 9.98
N ALA A 189 -6.47 7.19 10.55
CA ALA A 189 -5.79 6.12 9.84
C ALA A 189 -6.76 5.00 9.42
N ILE A 190 -7.66 4.60 10.31
CA ILE A 190 -8.67 3.57 10.05
C ILE A 190 -9.66 4.06 9.00
N SER A 191 -10.16 5.30 9.12
CA SER A 191 -10.95 5.96 8.07
C SER A 191 -10.16 6.08 6.76
N ASP A 192 -8.83 6.14 6.86
CA ASP A 192 -7.96 6.14 5.70
C ASP A 192 -7.79 4.78 5.01
N GLY A 193 -8.41 3.73 5.55
CA GLY A 193 -8.38 2.36 5.01
C GLY A 193 -7.22 1.52 5.53
N LEU A 194 -6.53 1.97 6.59
CA LEU A 194 -5.45 1.19 7.20
C LEU A 194 -6.00 0.06 8.07
N GLN A 195 -5.24 -1.03 8.11
CA GLN A 195 -5.59 -2.20 8.91
C GLN A 195 -4.81 -2.18 10.23
N ALA A 196 -5.52 -2.33 11.34
CA ALA A 196 -4.94 -2.43 12.67
C ALA A 196 -4.17 -3.76 12.85
N ILE A 197 -3.00 -3.68 13.49
CA ILE A 197 -2.18 -4.80 13.95
C ILE A 197 -2.48 -5.01 15.44
N PRO A 198 -3.22 -6.07 15.83
CA PRO A 198 -3.57 -6.29 17.22
C PRO A 198 -2.35 -6.75 18.02
N LEU A 199 -2.09 -6.06 19.13
CA LEU A 199 -1.09 -6.42 20.12
C LEU A 199 -1.80 -7.08 21.30
N ILE A 200 -2.05 -8.37 21.16
CA ILE A 200 -2.92 -9.18 22.03
C ILE A 200 -2.49 -9.12 23.51
N ASP A 201 -1.18 -9.09 23.78
CA ASP A 201 -0.62 -9.10 25.13
C ASP A 201 -0.88 -7.81 25.92
N ILE A 202 -1.14 -6.71 25.23
CA ILE A 202 -1.38 -5.39 25.82
C ILE A 202 -2.76 -4.82 25.46
N ASN A 203 -3.59 -5.63 24.78
CA ASN A 203 -4.96 -5.29 24.36
C ASN A 203 -5.08 -3.91 23.69
N GLN A 204 -4.17 -3.63 22.76
CA GLN A 204 -4.17 -2.40 21.97
C GLN A 204 -3.85 -2.70 20.52
N ASN A 205 -4.26 -1.79 19.64
CA ASN A 205 -3.93 -1.84 18.22
C ASN A 205 -2.67 -1.01 17.93
N ALA A 206 -2.03 -1.35 16.83
CA ALA A 206 -0.94 -0.59 16.24
C ALA A 206 -1.15 -0.50 14.74
N LEU A 207 -0.64 0.55 14.09
CA LEU A 207 -0.82 0.79 12.67
C LEU A 207 0.53 0.91 11.97
N PHE A 208 0.64 0.30 10.79
CA PHE A 208 1.75 0.54 9.89
C PHE A 208 1.29 0.40 8.43
N GLY A 209 0.97 1.53 7.80
CA GLY A 209 0.41 1.58 6.47
C GLY A 209 0.57 2.96 5.83
N LEU A 210 0.11 3.10 4.60
CA LEU A 210 0.26 4.32 3.80
C LEU A 210 -1.03 4.62 3.05
N SER A 211 -1.53 5.85 3.11
CA SER A 211 -2.58 6.34 2.20
C SER A 211 -1.99 7.37 1.24
N ILE A 212 -2.50 7.43 0.02
CA ILE A 212 -2.06 8.35 -1.03
C ILE A 212 -3.32 8.98 -1.62
N THR A 213 -3.31 10.30 -1.73
CA THR A 213 -4.44 11.07 -2.28
C THR A 213 -3.94 12.09 -3.28
N ASP A 214 -4.72 12.34 -4.33
CA ASP A 214 -4.47 13.43 -5.26
C ASP A 214 -5.25 14.71 -4.89
N SER A 215 -5.09 15.76 -5.72
CA SER A 215 -5.77 17.03 -5.53
C SER A 215 -7.29 16.92 -5.62
N LEU A 216 -7.82 15.89 -6.28
CA LEU A 216 -9.24 15.59 -6.54
C LEU A 216 -9.88 14.67 -5.48
N ASP A 217 -9.14 14.31 -4.43
CA ASP A 217 -9.54 13.34 -3.39
C ASP A 217 -9.69 11.90 -3.90
N ASN A 218 -9.13 11.57 -5.08
CA ASN A 218 -8.93 10.17 -5.46
C ASN A 218 -7.90 9.56 -4.51
N LYS A 219 -8.10 8.29 -4.13
CA LYS A 219 -7.36 7.67 -3.03
C LYS A 219 -6.91 6.25 -3.35
N GLU A 220 -5.68 5.96 -2.96
CA GLU A 220 -5.03 4.66 -3.05
C GLU A 220 -4.35 4.34 -1.71
N VAL A 221 -4.37 3.08 -1.28
CA VAL A 221 -3.97 2.70 0.09
C VAL A 221 -3.11 1.44 0.08
N ILE A 222 -2.07 1.43 0.92
CA ILE A 222 -1.40 0.22 1.41
C ILE A 222 -1.88 0.01 2.85
N PRO A 223 -2.87 -0.88 3.08
CA PRO A 223 -3.50 -1.02 4.40
C PRO A 223 -2.50 -1.46 5.47
N TYR A 224 -1.54 -2.30 5.07
CA TYR A 224 -0.46 -2.81 5.90
C TYR A 224 0.85 -2.90 5.11
N LEU A 225 1.91 -2.29 5.64
CA LEU A 225 3.27 -2.40 5.12
C LEU A 225 3.93 -3.67 5.69
N SER A 226 3.88 -4.75 4.90
CA SER A 226 4.44 -6.05 5.28
C SER A 226 5.96 -6.16 5.00
N PRO A 227 6.76 -6.72 5.94
CA PRO A 227 8.19 -6.96 5.73
C PRO A 227 8.52 -7.77 4.48
N GLU A 228 7.68 -8.74 4.14
CA GLU A 228 7.82 -9.63 2.99
C GLU A 228 7.73 -8.87 1.66
N ARG A 229 6.98 -7.76 1.63
CA ARG A 229 6.83 -6.90 0.45
C ARG A 229 7.84 -5.76 0.37
N LEU A 230 8.74 -5.61 1.34
CA LEU A 230 9.69 -4.49 1.38
C LEU A 230 10.57 -4.37 0.12
N SER A 231 10.89 -5.50 -0.53
CA SER A 231 11.68 -5.48 -1.76
C SER A 231 10.94 -4.92 -2.99
N PHE A 232 9.61 -4.85 -2.93
CA PHE A 232 8.71 -4.33 -3.98
C PHE A 232 8.19 -2.92 -3.68
N LEU A 233 8.60 -2.30 -2.57
CA LEU A 233 8.02 -1.06 -2.08
C LEU A 233 8.00 0.08 -3.11
N GLU A 234 9.09 0.26 -3.88
CA GLU A 234 9.12 1.27 -4.95
C GLU A 234 8.14 0.95 -6.08
N GLN A 235 8.05 -0.32 -6.48
CA GLN A 235 7.11 -0.78 -7.50
C GLN A 235 5.67 -0.57 -7.04
N ASP A 236 5.35 -0.98 -5.82
CA ASP A 236 4.02 -0.85 -5.23
C ASP A 236 3.63 0.63 -5.13
N LEU A 237 4.52 1.47 -4.59
CA LEU A 237 4.25 2.90 -4.40
C LEU A 237 4.08 3.64 -5.72
N THR A 238 4.97 3.43 -6.70
CA THR A 238 4.84 4.07 -8.02
C THR A 238 3.58 3.58 -8.76
N SER A 239 3.25 2.29 -8.64
CA SER A 239 2.03 1.75 -9.26
C SER A 239 0.77 2.38 -8.67
N LEU A 240 0.70 2.56 -7.34
CA LEU A 240 -0.41 3.25 -6.68
C LEU A 240 -0.55 4.70 -7.17
N ILE A 241 0.55 5.43 -7.22
CA ILE A 241 0.56 6.81 -7.71
C ILE A 241 0.10 6.88 -9.18
N TYR A 242 0.56 5.95 -10.01
CA TYR A 242 0.15 5.87 -11.41
C TYR A 242 -1.36 5.60 -11.54
N ARG A 243 -1.93 4.73 -10.70
CA ARG A 243 -3.38 4.40 -10.72
C ARG A 243 -4.29 5.58 -10.41
N LEU A 244 -3.86 6.56 -9.62
CA LEU A 244 -4.67 7.75 -9.29
C LEU A 244 -5.17 8.52 -10.53
N SER A 245 -4.44 8.46 -11.64
CA SER A 245 -4.79 9.19 -12.88
C SER A 245 -4.82 8.32 -14.13
N HIS A 246 -4.52 7.03 -14.02
CA HIS A 246 -4.44 6.13 -15.17
C HIS A 246 -5.84 5.76 -15.69
N LYS A 247 -6.07 6.00 -16.99
CA LYS A 247 -7.25 5.51 -17.69
C LYS A 247 -7.02 4.08 -18.16
N LYS A 248 -7.74 3.13 -17.56
CA LYS A 248 -7.64 1.70 -17.86
C LYS A 248 -8.09 1.38 -19.30
N LYS A 249 -7.28 0.60 -20.02
CA LYS A 249 -7.63 0.00 -21.32
C LYS A 249 -8.39 -1.31 -21.12
N THR A 250 -9.14 -1.74 -22.13
CA THR A 250 -9.94 -2.98 -22.07
C THR A 250 -9.14 -4.18 -22.56
N VAL A 251 -9.00 -5.20 -21.72
CA VAL A 251 -8.42 -6.50 -22.07
C VAL A 251 -9.54 -7.52 -22.22
N GLY A 252 -9.76 -7.99 -23.44
CA GLY A 252 -10.63 -9.13 -23.72
C GLY A 252 -9.96 -10.42 -23.25
N VAL A 253 -10.67 -11.25 -22.49
CA VAL A 253 -10.12 -12.48 -21.90
C VAL A 253 -10.87 -13.68 -22.46
N ILE A 254 -10.15 -14.58 -23.12
CA ILE A 254 -10.65 -15.90 -23.54
C ILE A 254 -9.90 -16.94 -22.71
N SER A 255 -10.60 -17.71 -21.89
CA SER A 255 -9.95 -18.68 -21.01
C SER A 255 -10.82 -19.91 -20.79
N SER A 256 -10.24 -21.11 -20.90
CA SER A 256 -10.87 -22.34 -20.40
C SER A 256 -10.59 -22.59 -18.91
N LEU A 257 -9.69 -21.80 -18.30
CA LEU A 257 -9.37 -21.84 -16.88
C LEU A 257 -10.19 -20.80 -16.12
N PRO A 258 -10.58 -21.05 -14.85
CA PRO A 258 -11.41 -20.16 -14.04
C PRO A 258 -10.63 -18.96 -13.47
N ILE A 259 -9.87 -18.25 -14.32
CA ILE A 259 -8.95 -17.19 -13.89
C ILE A 259 -9.65 -16.00 -13.24
N LEU A 260 -10.89 -15.71 -13.64
CA LEU A 260 -11.75 -14.66 -13.07
C LEU A 260 -12.61 -15.17 -11.90
N GLY A 261 -12.44 -16.44 -11.49
CA GLY A 261 -13.29 -17.11 -10.52
C GLY A 261 -14.66 -17.46 -11.08
N GLY A 262 -15.64 -17.65 -10.20
CA GLY A 262 -17.04 -17.92 -10.56
C GLY A 262 -17.58 -19.23 -9.97
N ALA A 263 -18.85 -19.53 -10.26
CA ALA A 263 -19.44 -20.81 -9.87
C ALA A 263 -18.86 -21.95 -10.74
N SER A 264 -18.52 -23.07 -10.10
CA SER A 264 -18.17 -24.31 -10.80
C SER A 264 -19.38 -24.84 -11.59
N GLU A 265 -19.17 -25.66 -12.63
CA GLU A 265 -20.22 -26.23 -13.50
C GLU A 265 -21.35 -26.97 -12.75
N ASN A 266 -21.11 -27.42 -11.51
CA ASN A 266 -22.10 -28.09 -10.66
C ASN A 266 -22.72 -27.17 -9.58
N ASP A 267 -22.54 -25.84 -9.67
CA ASP A 267 -23.05 -24.79 -8.77
C ASP A 267 -22.75 -24.96 -7.25
N SER A 268 -21.94 -25.96 -6.88
CA SER A 268 -21.71 -26.36 -5.48
C SER A 268 -20.44 -25.75 -4.87
N ILE A 269 -19.54 -25.22 -5.70
CA ILE A 269 -18.24 -24.68 -5.28
C ILE A 269 -18.04 -23.32 -5.96
N MET A 270 -17.81 -22.28 -5.16
CA MET A 270 -17.39 -20.96 -5.63
C MET A 270 -15.86 -20.93 -5.79
N LEU A 271 -15.39 -20.72 -7.00
CA LEU A 271 -13.98 -20.58 -7.33
C LEU A 271 -13.55 -19.13 -7.15
N GLN A 272 -12.45 -18.94 -6.42
CA GLN A 272 -11.84 -17.63 -6.22
C GLN A 272 -11.03 -17.22 -7.47
N PRO A 273 -11.07 -15.94 -7.88
CA PRO A 273 -10.23 -15.45 -8.98
C PRO A 273 -8.75 -15.62 -8.65
N PHE A 274 -7.95 -15.90 -9.67
CA PHE A 274 -6.49 -16.00 -9.54
C PHE A 274 -5.91 -14.63 -9.23
N GLU A 275 -4.86 -14.56 -8.43
CA GLU A 275 -4.24 -13.29 -8.02
C GLU A 275 -3.67 -12.50 -9.20
N ILE A 276 -3.28 -13.20 -10.28
CA ILE A 276 -2.85 -12.56 -11.52
C ILE A 276 -3.95 -11.71 -12.15
N SER A 277 -5.21 -12.18 -12.12
CA SER A 277 -6.34 -11.45 -12.70
C SER A 277 -6.64 -10.18 -11.91
N LYS A 278 -6.54 -10.24 -10.57
CA LYS A 278 -6.68 -9.07 -9.70
C LYS A 278 -5.61 -8.01 -10.04
N LYS A 279 -4.35 -8.43 -10.18
CA LYS A 279 -3.23 -7.56 -10.58
C LYS A 279 -3.42 -6.93 -11.96
N ILE A 280 -3.94 -7.66 -12.95
CA ILE A 280 -4.25 -7.09 -14.26
C ILE A 280 -5.40 -6.09 -14.12
N GLY A 281 -6.43 -6.43 -13.34
CA GLY A 281 -7.60 -5.58 -13.07
C GLY A 281 -7.28 -4.25 -12.37
N GLU A 282 -6.14 -4.15 -11.68
CA GLU A 282 -5.64 -2.90 -11.12
C GLU A 282 -5.30 -1.85 -12.20
N LEU A 283 -4.84 -2.29 -13.38
CA LEU A 283 -4.39 -1.41 -14.48
C LEU A 283 -5.29 -1.46 -15.72
N TYR A 284 -6.07 -2.53 -15.89
CA TYR A 284 -6.88 -2.78 -17.07
C TYR A 284 -8.33 -3.12 -16.70
N HIS A 285 -9.27 -2.87 -17.61
CA HIS A 285 -10.63 -3.39 -17.53
C HIS A 285 -10.67 -4.78 -18.16
N LEU A 286 -10.92 -5.81 -17.37
CA LEU A 286 -11.05 -7.19 -17.86
C LEU A 286 -12.47 -7.43 -18.37
N LYS A 287 -12.61 -7.84 -19.64
CA LYS A 287 -13.87 -8.26 -20.26
C LYS A 287 -13.76 -9.72 -20.67
N LEU A 288 -14.57 -10.59 -20.09
CA LEU A 288 -14.62 -12.00 -20.50
C LEU A 288 -15.28 -12.11 -21.87
N ILE A 289 -14.69 -12.90 -22.78
CA ILE A 289 -15.20 -13.18 -24.12
C ILE A 289 -15.50 -14.68 -24.20
N GLN A 290 -16.78 -15.02 -24.25
CA GLN A 290 -17.26 -16.40 -24.33
C GLN A 290 -17.88 -16.72 -25.69
N LYS A 291 -18.41 -15.72 -26.39
CA LYS A 291 -19.13 -15.88 -27.64
C LYS A 291 -18.61 -14.93 -28.73
N PRO A 292 -18.82 -15.24 -30.02
CA PRO A 292 -18.41 -14.37 -31.12
C PRO A 292 -18.97 -12.94 -31.07
N GLU A 293 -20.17 -12.74 -30.50
CA GLU A 293 -20.82 -11.43 -30.35
C GLU A 293 -20.13 -10.53 -29.31
N ASP A 294 -19.37 -11.11 -28.36
CA ASP A 294 -18.67 -10.31 -27.34
C ASP A 294 -17.58 -9.40 -27.95
N PHE A 295 -17.18 -9.67 -29.21
CA PHE A 295 -16.28 -8.84 -30.01
C PHE A 295 -16.93 -7.59 -30.62
N ASP A 296 -18.25 -7.41 -30.49
CA ASP A 296 -18.95 -6.22 -31.02
C ASP A 296 -18.36 -4.91 -30.44
N GLU A 297 -17.92 -4.95 -29.18
CA GLU A 297 -17.01 -3.95 -28.62
C GLU A 297 -15.58 -4.50 -28.67
N ARG A 298 -14.82 -4.06 -29.67
CA ARG A 298 -13.43 -4.49 -29.87
C ARG A 298 -12.57 -4.13 -28.65
N PRO A 299 -11.93 -5.10 -27.97
CA PRO A 299 -11.02 -4.81 -26.88
C PRO A 299 -9.71 -4.17 -27.39
N ASP A 300 -9.00 -3.46 -26.51
CA ASP A 300 -7.68 -2.87 -26.83
C ASP A 300 -6.59 -3.95 -26.94
N LEU A 301 -6.71 -4.97 -26.08
CA LEU A 301 -5.81 -6.11 -25.98
C LEU A 301 -6.62 -7.41 -25.88
N LEU A 302 -6.08 -8.51 -26.37
CA LEU A 302 -6.68 -9.84 -26.25
C LEU A 302 -5.75 -10.77 -25.46
N LEU A 303 -6.24 -11.30 -24.35
CA LEU A 303 -5.57 -12.31 -23.52
C LEU A 303 -6.26 -13.65 -23.73
N ILE A 304 -5.55 -14.60 -24.34
CA ILE A 304 -6.05 -15.95 -24.61
C ILE A 304 -5.27 -16.93 -23.74
N ILE A 305 -5.96 -17.66 -22.88
CA ILE A 305 -5.35 -18.57 -21.90
C ILE A 305 -5.94 -19.96 -22.08
N HIS A 306 -5.08 -20.91 -22.44
CA HIS A 306 -5.46 -22.31 -22.58
C HIS A 306 -6.75 -22.53 -23.39
N PRO A 307 -6.87 -22.03 -24.63
CA PRO A 307 -8.11 -22.17 -25.39
C PRO A 307 -8.39 -23.66 -25.66
N LYS A 308 -9.64 -24.09 -25.46
CA LYS A 308 -10.12 -25.44 -25.77
C LYS A 308 -11.40 -25.34 -26.58
N SER A 309 -11.51 -26.16 -27.62
CA SER A 309 -12.75 -26.32 -28.40
C SER A 309 -13.35 -25.00 -28.90
N LEU A 310 -12.52 -24.09 -29.43
CA LEU A 310 -12.98 -22.85 -30.05
C LEU A 310 -13.88 -23.17 -31.27
N SER A 311 -15.05 -22.54 -31.37
CA SER A 311 -15.90 -22.67 -32.56
C SER A 311 -15.24 -22.04 -33.78
N ASP A 312 -15.56 -22.53 -34.98
CA ASP A 312 -15.03 -21.98 -36.24
C ASP A 312 -15.30 -20.47 -36.35
N GLU A 313 -16.47 -20.01 -35.90
CA GLU A 313 -16.84 -18.60 -35.89
C GLU A 313 -15.96 -17.77 -34.95
N MET A 314 -15.68 -18.30 -33.75
CA MET A 314 -14.77 -17.67 -32.80
C MET A 314 -13.35 -17.55 -33.37
N VAL A 315 -12.86 -18.61 -34.03
CA VAL A 315 -11.57 -18.62 -34.73
C VAL A 315 -11.53 -17.53 -35.81
N GLN A 316 -12.61 -17.34 -36.58
CA GLN A 316 -12.69 -16.26 -37.57
C GLN A 316 -12.68 -14.87 -36.92
N LYS A 317 -13.39 -14.66 -35.81
CA LYS A 317 -13.36 -13.38 -35.08
C LYS A 317 -11.96 -13.06 -34.56
N ILE A 318 -11.25 -14.04 -33.97
CA ILE A 318 -9.86 -13.86 -33.53
C ILE A 318 -8.94 -13.55 -34.70
N ARG A 319 -9.13 -14.22 -35.84
CA ARG A 319 -8.36 -13.95 -37.07
C ARG A 319 -8.60 -12.52 -37.57
N GLN A 320 -9.85 -12.08 -37.63
CA GLN A 320 -10.20 -10.71 -38.03
C GLN A 320 -9.59 -9.68 -37.07
N TYR A 321 -9.73 -9.89 -35.76
CA TYR A 321 -9.09 -9.05 -34.74
C TYR A 321 -7.57 -8.95 -34.97
N SER A 322 -6.92 -10.08 -35.26
CA SER A 322 -5.49 -10.13 -35.55
C SER A 322 -5.12 -9.35 -36.81
N GLN A 323 -5.87 -9.49 -37.90
CA GLN A 323 -5.62 -8.77 -39.17
C GLN A 323 -5.77 -7.26 -39.02
N ASP A 324 -6.66 -6.81 -38.15
CA ASP A 324 -6.87 -5.40 -37.80
C ASP A 324 -5.84 -4.88 -36.79
N PHE A 325 -4.58 -5.31 -36.92
CA PHE A 325 -3.47 -4.98 -36.03
C PHE A 325 -3.72 -5.32 -34.56
N GLY A 326 -4.37 -6.47 -34.33
CA GLY A 326 -4.67 -6.98 -33.01
C GLY A 326 -3.42 -7.20 -32.16
N LYS A 327 -3.58 -6.91 -30.87
CA LYS A 327 -2.56 -7.13 -29.83
C LYS A 327 -2.97 -8.32 -28.98
N ILE A 328 -2.14 -9.36 -28.94
CA ILE A 328 -2.52 -10.65 -28.37
C ILE A 328 -1.44 -11.14 -27.41
N LEU A 329 -1.83 -11.49 -26.19
CA LEU A 329 -1.06 -12.32 -25.27
C LEU A 329 -1.69 -13.70 -25.23
N LEU A 330 -0.94 -14.71 -25.65
CA LEU A 330 -1.39 -16.09 -25.79
C LEU A 330 -0.60 -17.01 -24.85
N LEU A 331 -1.30 -17.65 -23.92
CA LEU A 331 -0.72 -18.66 -23.03
C LEU A 331 -1.26 -20.03 -23.45
N LEU A 332 -0.35 -20.93 -23.79
CA LEU A 332 -0.63 -22.29 -24.27
C LEU A 332 -0.09 -23.31 -23.28
N ASP A 333 -0.69 -24.49 -23.26
CA ASP A 333 -0.23 -25.56 -22.39
C ASP A 333 -0.50 -26.92 -23.03
N GLY A 334 0.46 -27.83 -22.91
CA GLY A 334 0.28 -29.23 -23.30
C GLY A 334 -0.36 -30.04 -22.17
N ALA A 335 -0.10 -29.66 -20.91
CA ALA A 335 -0.49 -30.41 -19.72
C ALA A 335 -0.75 -29.48 -18.53
N ALA A 336 -1.76 -28.59 -18.65
CA ALA A 336 -2.12 -27.64 -17.60
C ALA A 336 -2.43 -28.36 -16.27
N GLU A 337 -1.49 -28.32 -15.32
CA GLU A 337 -1.61 -28.99 -14.02
C GLU A 337 -2.61 -28.30 -13.11
N ALA A 338 -2.76 -26.97 -13.24
CA ALA A 338 -3.74 -26.19 -12.51
C ALA A 338 -5.17 -26.70 -12.73
N GLN A 339 -5.49 -27.20 -13.94
CA GLN A 339 -6.82 -27.73 -14.28
C GLN A 339 -7.24 -28.89 -13.36
N ARG A 340 -6.30 -29.71 -12.90
CA ARG A 340 -6.53 -30.86 -11.99
C ARG A 340 -7.12 -30.43 -10.63
N LEU A 341 -6.90 -29.18 -10.24
CA LEU A 341 -7.39 -28.64 -8.96
C LEU A 341 -8.85 -28.18 -9.04
N TYR A 342 -9.37 -27.96 -10.25
CA TYR A 342 -10.68 -27.33 -10.47
C TYR A 342 -11.68 -28.24 -11.19
N MET A 343 -11.21 -29.28 -11.90
CA MET A 343 -12.07 -30.21 -12.62
C MET A 343 -12.04 -31.60 -11.98
N ASN A 344 -13.20 -32.10 -11.57
CA ASN A 344 -13.37 -33.45 -11.02
C ASN A 344 -13.68 -34.46 -12.15
N THR A 345 -12.83 -34.49 -13.18
CA THR A 345 -13.03 -35.36 -14.37
C THR A 345 -11.96 -36.45 -14.43
N ALA A 346 -12.34 -37.64 -14.90
CA ALA A 346 -11.46 -38.82 -14.99
C ALA A 346 -10.25 -38.65 -15.95
N ASN A 347 -10.26 -37.64 -16.83
CA ASN A 347 -9.14 -37.32 -17.71
C ASN A 347 -8.96 -35.79 -17.79
N PRO A 348 -8.24 -35.15 -16.84
CA PRO A 348 -8.12 -33.69 -16.78
C PRO A 348 -7.17 -33.12 -17.84
N TYR A 349 -6.41 -33.97 -18.54
CA TYR A 349 -5.36 -33.56 -19.46
C TYR A 349 -5.89 -33.36 -20.88
N GLY A 350 -5.71 -32.15 -21.40
CA GLY A 350 -5.89 -31.84 -22.81
C GLY A 350 -5.06 -30.62 -23.16
N ALA A 351 -4.34 -30.67 -24.28
CA ALA A 351 -3.54 -29.55 -24.76
C ALA A 351 -4.43 -28.37 -25.20
N SER A 352 -3.85 -27.18 -25.27
CA SER A 352 -4.49 -26.04 -25.92
C SER A 352 -4.79 -26.34 -27.40
N GLU A 353 -5.99 -25.99 -27.84
CA GLU A 353 -6.47 -26.16 -29.21
C GLU A 353 -6.72 -24.79 -29.86
N LEU A 354 -5.97 -24.50 -30.93
CA LEU A 354 -5.99 -23.19 -31.58
C LEU A 354 -6.79 -23.12 -32.89
N GLY A 355 -7.36 -24.23 -33.37
CA GLY A 355 -8.13 -24.26 -34.62
C GLY A 355 -7.35 -23.76 -35.85
N GLY A 356 -6.02 -23.91 -35.86
CA GLY A 356 -5.13 -23.45 -36.93
C GLY A 356 -4.68 -21.99 -36.84
N LEU A 357 -4.94 -21.28 -35.73
CA LEU A 357 -4.43 -19.92 -35.50
C LEU A 357 -2.89 -19.87 -35.37
N ASP A 358 -2.26 -20.92 -34.85
CA ASP A 358 -0.81 -21.10 -34.80
C ASP A 358 -0.16 -21.00 -36.18
N ASN A 359 -0.71 -21.74 -37.15
CA ASN A 359 -0.27 -21.68 -38.55
C ASN A 359 -0.50 -20.29 -39.16
N PHE A 360 -1.63 -19.66 -38.85
CA PHE A 360 -1.94 -18.30 -39.31
C PHE A 360 -0.95 -17.26 -38.76
N TRP A 361 -0.52 -17.41 -37.50
CA TRP A 361 0.49 -16.56 -36.87
C TRP A 361 1.94 -16.97 -37.17
N GLY A 362 2.16 -18.05 -37.92
CA GLY A 362 3.47 -18.45 -38.41
C GLY A 362 4.35 -19.21 -37.40
N PHE A 363 3.76 -19.85 -36.38
CA PHE A 363 4.50 -20.66 -35.41
C PHE A 363 3.89 -22.05 -35.24
N LYS A 364 4.65 -22.95 -34.61
CA LYS A 364 4.21 -24.28 -34.19
C LYS A 364 4.34 -24.43 -32.69
N PHE A 365 3.27 -24.89 -32.06
CA PHE A 365 3.24 -25.31 -30.66
C PHE A 365 3.43 -26.83 -30.57
N TYR A 366 4.41 -27.30 -29.80
CA TYR A 366 4.70 -28.73 -29.66
C TYR A 366 4.01 -29.32 -28.43
N SER A 367 2.68 -29.48 -28.50
CA SER A 367 1.84 -29.97 -27.39
C SER A 367 2.16 -31.38 -26.90
N ASP A 368 2.81 -32.20 -27.73
CA ASP A 368 3.14 -33.59 -27.40
C ASP A 368 4.42 -33.74 -26.57
N TYR A 369 5.11 -32.62 -26.28
CA TYR A 369 6.41 -32.62 -25.61
C TYR A 369 6.47 -31.58 -24.48
N VAL A 370 7.20 -31.94 -23.43
CA VAL A 370 7.55 -31.07 -22.31
C VAL A 370 9.05 -30.85 -22.27
N VAL A 371 9.47 -29.66 -21.85
CA VAL A 371 10.87 -29.34 -21.61
C VAL A 371 11.29 -29.82 -20.23
N ALA A 372 12.37 -30.60 -20.17
CA ALA A 372 13.08 -30.95 -18.96
C ALA A 372 14.40 -30.16 -18.89
N ASP A 373 14.65 -29.39 -17.83
CA ASP A 373 15.84 -28.53 -17.68
C ASP A 373 16.58 -28.83 -16.38
N LEU A 374 17.70 -29.55 -16.47
CA LEU A 374 18.48 -29.97 -15.31
C LEU A 374 19.24 -28.80 -14.67
N LYS A 375 19.71 -27.84 -15.46
CA LYS A 375 20.45 -26.69 -14.92
C LYS A 375 19.55 -25.72 -14.17
N ASN A 376 18.29 -25.57 -14.61
CA ASN A 376 17.31 -24.73 -13.95
C ASN A 376 16.40 -25.47 -12.96
N SER A 377 16.55 -26.79 -12.81
CA SER A 377 15.75 -27.65 -11.92
C SER A 377 15.62 -27.11 -10.50
N ILE A 378 14.51 -27.44 -9.83
CA ILE A 378 14.39 -27.22 -8.38
C ILE A 378 14.59 -28.52 -7.61
N THR A 379 14.99 -28.39 -6.34
CA THR A 379 15.07 -29.54 -5.43
C THR A 379 13.72 -29.74 -4.78
N VAL A 380 13.15 -30.93 -4.92
CA VAL A 380 11.83 -31.31 -4.38
C VAL A 380 11.96 -32.47 -3.41
N ASP A 381 11.00 -32.54 -2.48
CA ASP A 381 10.86 -33.66 -1.57
C ASP A 381 10.15 -34.81 -2.29
N ALA A 382 10.84 -35.93 -2.47
CA ALA A 382 10.34 -37.16 -3.06
C ALA A 382 10.20 -38.28 -2.00
N THR A 383 10.02 -37.90 -0.74
CA THR A 383 9.90 -38.83 0.38
C THR A 383 8.54 -39.52 0.37
N SER A 384 8.53 -40.83 0.13
CA SER A 384 7.33 -41.67 0.30
C SER A 384 7.11 -42.12 1.75
N ASN A 385 8.17 -42.17 2.58
CA ASN A 385 8.08 -42.55 3.99
C ASN A 385 9.09 -41.80 4.87
N TYR A 386 8.62 -40.76 5.57
CA TYR A 386 9.43 -39.93 6.47
C TYR A 386 9.99 -40.67 7.69
N LYS A 387 9.41 -41.82 8.10
CA LYS A 387 9.87 -42.56 9.28
C LYS A 387 11.21 -43.27 9.08
N THR A 388 11.59 -43.53 7.84
CA THR A 388 12.76 -44.38 7.55
C THR A 388 13.81 -43.74 6.65
N ASN A 389 13.44 -42.88 5.69
CA ASN A 389 14.44 -42.21 4.85
C ASN A 389 13.88 -41.00 4.08
N PRO A 390 14.13 -39.75 4.51
CA PRO A 390 13.79 -38.59 3.69
C PRO A 390 14.64 -38.58 2.41
N ALA A 391 13.99 -38.39 1.26
CA ALA A 391 14.61 -38.44 -0.06
C ALA A 391 14.28 -37.19 -0.85
N TYR A 392 15.29 -36.37 -1.13
CA TYR A 392 15.19 -35.20 -2.02
C TYR A 392 15.74 -35.54 -3.40
N THR A 393 15.16 -34.99 -4.46
CA THR A 393 15.62 -35.14 -5.85
C THR A 393 15.51 -33.82 -6.62
N GLN A 394 16.06 -33.76 -7.83
CA GLN A 394 15.81 -32.66 -8.76
C GLN A 394 14.53 -32.93 -9.54
N ASP A 395 13.67 -31.93 -9.65
CA ASP A 395 12.56 -31.91 -10.61
C ASP A 395 13.03 -31.17 -11.86
N VAL A 396 13.03 -31.88 -12.99
CA VAL A 396 13.51 -31.34 -14.27
C VAL A 396 12.40 -30.73 -15.10
N ILE A 397 11.14 -31.10 -14.90
CA ILE A 397 9.99 -30.51 -15.63
C ILE A 397 9.44 -29.28 -14.90
N GLN A 398 9.72 -29.17 -13.60
CA GLN A 398 9.49 -27.98 -12.81
C GLN A 398 10.81 -27.26 -12.57
N PHE A 399 11.00 -26.09 -13.19
CA PHE A 399 12.29 -25.40 -13.17
C PHE A 399 12.16 -23.89 -13.05
N LYS A 400 13.20 -23.28 -12.47
CA LYS A 400 13.29 -21.83 -12.25
C LYS A 400 14.21 -21.20 -13.28
N LEU A 401 13.64 -20.50 -14.24
CA LEU A 401 14.40 -19.68 -15.17
C LEU A 401 15.08 -18.52 -14.44
N SER A 402 16.27 -18.16 -14.91
CA SER A 402 17.06 -17.05 -14.40
C SER A 402 17.43 -16.07 -15.52
N GLU A 403 18.15 -15.00 -15.20
CA GLU A 403 18.53 -13.95 -16.17
C GLU A 403 19.17 -14.46 -17.47
N ASN A 404 19.95 -15.54 -17.41
CA ASN A 404 20.58 -16.13 -18.60
C ASN A 404 19.59 -16.78 -19.56
N ASN A 405 18.37 -17.04 -19.09
CA ASN A 405 17.27 -17.62 -19.87
C ASN A 405 16.35 -16.57 -20.49
N PHE A 406 16.57 -15.29 -20.15
CA PHE A 406 15.74 -14.17 -20.57
C PHE A 406 16.42 -13.41 -21.70
N ASN A 407 15.63 -12.85 -22.60
CA ASN A 407 16.17 -11.93 -23.60
C ASN A 407 16.58 -10.61 -22.92
N PRO A 408 17.87 -10.25 -22.89
CA PRO A 408 18.34 -9.06 -22.20
C PRO A 408 18.03 -7.76 -22.96
N PHE A 409 17.62 -7.85 -24.23
CA PHE A 409 17.31 -6.70 -25.09
C PHE A 409 15.81 -6.36 -25.11
N SER A 410 14.95 -7.27 -24.64
CA SER A 410 13.51 -7.04 -24.58
C SER A 410 13.13 -6.30 -23.30
N SER A 411 12.37 -5.21 -23.41
CA SER A 411 11.81 -4.50 -22.24
C SER A 411 10.86 -5.38 -21.42
N ILE A 412 10.32 -6.45 -22.01
CA ILE A 412 9.43 -7.39 -21.30
C ILE A 412 10.21 -8.18 -20.25
N THR A 413 11.44 -8.60 -20.58
CA THR A 413 12.19 -9.61 -19.82
C THR A 413 13.50 -9.12 -19.19
N LYS A 414 14.06 -7.98 -19.64
CA LYS A 414 15.41 -7.52 -19.23
C LYS A 414 15.61 -7.30 -17.72
N ASN A 415 14.54 -6.98 -16.99
CA ASN A 415 14.57 -6.69 -15.55
C ASN A 415 14.02 -7.84 -14.69
N LEU A 416 13.50 -8.92 -15.30
CA LEU A 416 13.01 -10.07 -14.55
C LEU A 416 14.20 -10.80 -13.90
N LYS A 417 14.02 -11.29 -12.67
CA LYS A 417 15.07 -12.00 -11.92
C LYS A 417 14.92 -13.50 -12.05
N SER A 418 13.70 -13.97 -11.88
CA SER A 418 13.38 -15.39 -11.98
C SER A 418 11.93 -15.64 -12.30
N LEU A 419 11.67 -16.66 -13.10
CA LEU A 419 10.35 -17.17 -13.42
C LEU A 419 10.28 -18.65 -13.04
N MET A 420 9.16 -19.05 -12.46
CA MET A 420 8.88 -20.45 -12.21
C MET A 420 8.07 -21.00 -13.37
N MET A 421 8.55 -22.08 -13.98
CA MET A 421 7.85 -22.79 -15.07
C MET A 421 7.57 -24.22 -14.63
N THR A 422 6.45 -24.77 -15.08
CA THR A 422 6.06 -26.14 -14.79
C THR A 422 5.49 -26.76 -16.05
N SER A 423 5.98 -27.93 -16.44
CA SER A 423 5.44 -28.66 -17.59
C SER A 423 5.42 -27.86 -18.91
N ALA A 424 6.32 -26.89 -19.03
CA ALA A 424 6.40 -25.98 -20.17
C ALA A 424 6.75 -26.70 -21.48
N SER A 425 6.11 -26.28 -22.57
CA SER A 425 6.26 -26.79 -23.93
C SER A 425 7.01 -25.80 -24.83
N VAL A 426 7.41 -26.27 -26.03
CA VAL A 426 8.23 -25.49 -26.97
C VAL A 426 7.38 -24.79 -28.02
N ILE A 427 7.78 -23.56 -28.36
CA ILE A 427 7.23 -22.77 -29.47
C ILE A 427 8.35 -22.51 -30.49
N MET A 428 8.12 -22.85 -31.76
CA MET A 428 9.09 -22.60 -32.84
C MET A 428 8.43 -21.84 -34.00
N PRO A 429 9.16 -20.95 -34.71
CA PRO A 429 8.65 -20.36 -35.94
C PRO A 429 8.51 -21.44 -37.03
N LEU A 430 7.50 -21.29 -37.91
CA LEU A 430 7.38 -22.13 -39.10
C LEU A 430 8.44 -21.75 -40.14
N GLU A 431 8.87 -22.74 -40.92
CA GLU A 431 9.80 -22.50 -42.04
C GLU A 431 9.17 -21.53 -43.05
N ASN A 432 9.92 -20.51 -43.46
CA ASN A 432 9.50 -19.45 -44.41
C ASN A 432 8.32 -18.57 -43.95
N ALA A 433 8.01 -18.51 -42.65
CA ALA A 433 6.97 -17.61 -42.14
C ALA A 433 7.33 -16.13 -42.36
N GLU A 434 6.35 -15.33 -42.80
CA GLU A 434 6.47 -13.86 -42.96
C GLU A 434 6.36 -13.13 -41.61
N ILE A 435 7.14 -13.54 -40.61
CA ILE A 435 7.12 -13.00 -39.26
C ILE A 435 8.51 -12.58 -38.78
N ASN A 436 8.55 -11.69 -37.80
CA ASN A 436 9.72 -11.49 -36.95
C ASN A 436 9.51 -12.28 -35.66
N PHE A 437 10.37 -13.26 -35.39
CA PHE A 437 10.31 -14.08 -34.18
C PHE A 437 11.43 -13.65 -33.23
N MET A 438 11.07 -13.06 -32.08
CA MET A 438 12.00 -12.66 -31.03
C MET A 438 11.80 -13.55 -29.80
N PRO A 439 12.73 -14.48 -29.51
CA PRO A 439 12.68 -15.26 -28.28
C PRO A 439 12.66 -14.35 -27.05
N LEU A 440 11.78 -14.64 -26.09
CA LEU A 440 11.71 -13.93 -24.81
C LEU A 440 12.28 -14.79 -23.69
N LEU A 441 11.89 -16.08 -23.65
CA LEU A 441 12.28 -17.06 -22.65
C LEU A 441 12.84 -18.31 -23.34
N MET A 442 13.95 -18.84 -22.82
CA MET A 442 14.63 -20.02 -23.38
C MET A 442 15.05 -21.00 -22.29
N ALA A 443 14.93 -22.29 -22.55
CA ALA A 443 15.50 -23.31 -21.68
C ALA A 443 17.04 -23.22 -21.67
N SER A 444 17.67 -23.85 -20.68
CA SER A 444 19.12 -23.90 -20.59
C SER A 444 19.75 -24.80 -21.67
N ASP A 445 21.07 -24.69 -21.79
CA ASP A 445 21.92 -25.58 -22.59
C ASP A 445 22.02 -27.01 -22.04
N ASP A 446 21.52 -27.26 -20.83
CA ASP A 446 21.39 -28.58 -20.22
C ASP A 446 19.91 -28.88 -20.01
N SER A 447 19.22 -29.03 -21.14
CA SER A 447 17.80 -29.35 -21.23
C SER A 447 17.53 -30.42 -22.28
N ALA A 448 16.36 -31.06 -22.18
CA ALA A 448 15.88 -32.13 -23.03
C ALA A 448 14.40 -31.97 -23.36
N LEU A 449 13.95 -32.50 -24.50
CA LEU A 449 12.54 -32.74 -24.76
C LEU A 449 12.14 -34.13 -24.24
N MET A 450 11.04 -34.18 -23.49
CA MET A 450 10.43 -35.42 -23.02
C MET A 450 9.01 -35.54 -23.59
N PRO A 451 8.50 -36.77 -23.80
CA PRO A 451 7.12 -36.96 -24.20
C PRO A 451 6.17 -36.46 -23.09
N ILE A 452 5.09 -35.78 -23.45
CA ILE A 452 4.12 -35.21 -22.50
C ILE A 452 3.52 -36.27 -21.54
N SER A 453 3.56 -37.54 -21.93
CA SER A 453 3.13 -38.68 -21.12
C SER A 453 3.81 -38.76 -19.75
N VAL A 454 5.01 -38.18 -19.57
CA VAL A 454 5.66 -38.15 -18.25
C VAL A 454 4.86 -37.34 -17.23
N VAL A 455 4.13 -36.31 -17.70
CA VAL A 455 3.24 -35.47 -16.88
C VAL A 455 1.87 -36.15 -16.74
N TYR A 456 1.28 -36.61 -17.85
CA TYR A 456 -0.05 -37.24 -17.84
C TYR A 456 -0.12 -38.50 -16.96
N ASN A 457 0.96 -39.28 -16.93
CA ASN A 457 1.05 -40.49 -16.10
C ASN A 457 1.39 -40.19 -14.64
N GLY A 458 1.61 -38.92 -14.27
CA GLY A 458 1.96 -38.52 -12.91
C GLY A 458 3.25 -39.16 -12.40
N LEU A 459 4.26 -39.32 -13.27
CA LEU A 459 5.53 -39.92 -12.88
C LEU A 459 6.18 -39.06 -11.79
N ASN A 460 6.78 -39.70 -10.79
CA ASN A 460 7.43 -38.93 -9.74
C ASN A 460 8.73 -38.27 -10.25
N PRO A 461 9.19 -37.14 -9.66
CA PRO A 461 10.36 -36.42 -10.16
C PRO A 461 11.65 -37.26 -10.23
N ARG A 462 11.80 -38.26 -9.36
CA ARG A 462 12.94 -39.19 -9.37
C ARG A 462 12.94 -40.09 -10.61
N GLN A 463 11.78 -40.61 -11.00
CA GLN A 463 11.60 -41.40 -12.22
C GLN A 463 11.86 -40.54 -13.46
N ILE A 464 11.29 -39.33 -13.51
CA ILE A 464 11.50 -38.39 -14.62
C ILE A 464 13.00 -38.08 -14.78
N LEU A 465 13.70 -37.80 -13.68
CA LEU A 465 15.16 -37.55 -13.69
C LEU A 465 15.95 -38.74 -14.25
N SER A 466 15.50 -39.98 -14.02
CA SER A 466 16.17 -41.18 -14.55
C SER A 466 16.04 -41.32 -16.08
N PHE A 467 15.00 -40.74 -16.67
CA PHE A 467 14.79 -40.71 -18.12
C PHE A 467 15.43 -39.50 -18.79
N TYR A 468 15.99 -38.56 -18.02
CA TYR A 468 16.62 -37.36 -18.55
C TYR A 468 17.86 -37.68 -19.39
N GLN A 469 17.82 -37.24 -20.64
CA GLN A 469 18.95 -37.27 -21.57
C GLN A 469 19.02 -35.94 -22.29
N LYS A 470 20.07 -35.16 -22.01
CA LYS A 470 20.32 -33.88 -22.67
C LYS A 470 20.28 -34.03 -24.20
N ASP A 471 19.62 -33.09 -24.87
CA ASP A 471 19.66 -32.95 -26.33
C ASP A 471 20.27 -31.59 -26.74
N GLU A 472 20.55 -31.40 -28.03
CA GLU A 472 21.20 -30.18 -28.57
C GLU A 472 20.22 -29.14 -29.12
N ASN A 473 18.91 -29.38 -29.03
CA ASN A 473 17.91 -28.48 -29.57
C ASN A 473 17.75 -27.24 -28.70
N VAL A 474 17.65 -26.07 -29.34
CA VAL A 474 17.24 -24.83 -28.66
C VAL A 474 15.73 -24.90 -28.40
N LYS A 475 15.31 -24.63 -27.16
CA LYS A 475 13.90 -24.65 -26.76
C LYS A 475 13.46 -23.26 -26.36
N PHE A 476 12.64 -22.62 -27.19
CA PHE A 476 11.99 -21.36 -26.84
C PHE A 476 10.69 -21.63 -26.10
N LEU A 477 10.57 -21.06 -24.90
CA LEU A 477 9.43 -21.23 -24.01
C LEU A 477 8.42 -20.08 -24.16
N ALA A 478 8.89 -18.91 -24.60
CA ALA A 478 8.04 -17.78 -24.97
C ALA A 478 8.72 -16.91 -26.03
N ALA A 479 7.93 -16.25 -26.86
CA ALA A 479 8.41 -15.37 -27.91
C ALA A 479 7.45 -14.20 -28.17
N TYR A 480 8.00 -13.10 -28.68
CA TYR A 480 7.26 -12.02 -29.31
C TYR A 480 7.32 -12.22 -30.84
N ILE A 481 6.16 -12.18 -31.48
CA ILE A 481 5.96 -12.42 -32.89
C ILE A 481 5.27 -11.21 -33.50
N HIS A 482 5.88 -10.65 -34.53
CA HIS A 482 5.32 -9.54 -35.30
C HIS A 482 5.11 -9.96 -36.76
N GLY A 483 3.89 -9.78 -37.27
CA GLY A 483 3.55 -10.08 -38.67
C GLY A 483 4.18 -9.06 -39.63
N ARG A 484 5.06 -9.51 -40.54
CA ARG A 484 5.70 -8.61 -41.53
C ARG A 484 4.80 -8.26 -42.71
N ASN A 485 3.77 -9.06 -42.95
CA ASN A 485 2.88 -8.86 -44.08
C ASN A 485 1.99 -7.64 -43.83
N PRO A 486 2.02 -6.59 -44.67
CA PRO A 486 1.19 -5.40 -44.49
C PRO A 486 -0.33 -5.67 -44.50
N LYS A 487 -0.76 -6.79 -45.10
CA LYS A 487 -2.16 -7.23 -45.13
C LYS A 487 -2.54 -8.12 -43.94
N ASN A 488 -1.58 -8.48 -43.11
CA ASN A 488 -1.75 -9.31 -41.92
C ASN A 488 -0.73 -8.90 -40.84
N GLN A 489 -0.81 -7.64 -40.41
CA GLN A 489 0.02 -7.14 -39.32
C GLN A 489 -0.64 -7.45 -37.99
N PHE A 490 0.11 -8.01 -37.05
CA PHE A 490 -0.34 -8.31 -35.69
C PHE A 490 0.86 -8.28 -34.74
N ASP A 491 0.58 -8.10 -33.45
CA ASP A 491 1.55 -8.31 -32.38
C ASP A 491 1.06 -9.42 -31.46
N LEU A 492 1.87 -10.47 -31.34
CA LEU A 492 1.57 -11.65 -30.55
C LEU A 492 2.73 -11.89 -29.57
N ILE A 493 2.43 -11.98 -28.29
CA ILE A 493 3.33 -12.59 -27.31
C ILE A 493 2.76 -13.95 -26.98
N VAL A 494 3.55 -15.01 -27.15
CA VAL A 494 3.12 -16.39 -26.92
C VAL A 494 4.03 -17.05 -25.89
N ALA A 495 3.47 -17.78 -24.93
CA ALA A 495 4.18 -18.58 -23.94
C ALA A 495 3.60 -20.00 -23.87
N GLY A 496 4.48 -21.00 -23.78
CA GLY A 496 4.14 -22.43 -23.85
C GLY A 496 3.89 -23.08 -22.49
N ASP A 497 3.39 -22.31 -21.52
CA ASP A 497 2.98 -22.78 -20.20
C ASP A 497 1.83 -21.87 -19.72
N THR A 498 0.82 -22.45 -19.05
CA THR A 498 -0.23 -21.67 -18.36
C THR A 498 -0.14 -21.79 -16.85
N ASP A 499 0.49 -22.84 -16.32
CA ASP A 499 0.66 -23.08 -14.89
C ASP A 499 1.48 -21.98 -14.22
N PHE A 500 2.37 -21.32 -14.94
CA PHE A 500 3.16 -20.21 -14.39
C PHE A 500 2.31 -19.01 -13.92
N ILE A 501 1.03 -18.90 -14.30
CA ILE A 501 0.11 -17.85 -13.79
C ILE A 501 -0.70 -18.30 -12.56
N TYR A 502 -0.65 -19.58 -12.20
CA TYR A 502 -1.39 -20.13 -11.08
C TYR A 502 -0.70 -19.78 -9.74
N ASP A 503 -1.49 -19.27 -8.79
CA ASP A 503 -1.05 -18.61 -7.55
C ASP A 503 0.09 -19.34 -6.82
N SER A 504 0.01 -20.67 -6.67
CA SER A 504 0.98 -21.45 -5.88
C SER A 504 2.35 -21.61 -6.54
N PHE A 505 2.46 -21.38 -7.85
CA PHE A 505 3.74 -21.50 -8.56
C PHE A 505 4.57 -20.22 -8.48
N TRP A 506 3.93 -19.06 -8.37
CA TRP A 506 4.64 -17.78 -8.44
C TRP A 506 4.61 -16.95 -7.16
N GLY A 507 3.80 -17.33 -6.18
CA GLY A 507 3.80 -16.68 -4.88
C GLY A 507 3.05 -17.46 -3.81
N SER A 508 2.79 -16.77 -2.70
CA SER A 508 2.15 -17.36 -1.53
C SER A 508 1.17 -16.36 -0.92
N LYS A 509 0.00 -16.86 -0.51
CA LYS A 509 -0.99 -16.10 0.25
C LYS A 509 -0.59 -16.12 1.72
N GLN A 510 -0.40 -14.93 2.29
CA GLN A 510 -0.17 -14.75 3.72
C GLN A 510 -1.47 -14.26 4.36
N ASN A 511 -1.91 -14.93 5.41
CA ASN A 511 -3.10 -14.51 6.15
C ASN A 511 -2.69 -13.49 7.21
N PHE A 512 -3.40 -12.37 7.25
CA PHE A 512 -3.26 -11.35 8.26
C PHE A 512 -4.66 -10.94 8.75
N LEU A 513 -4.99 -11.42 9.96
CA LEU A 513 -6.33 -11.31 10.53
C LEU A 513 -7.37 -12.00 9.63
N GLU A 514 -8.41 -11.27 9.23
CA GLU A 514 -9.48 -11.76 8.36
C GLU A 514 -9.15 -11.60 6.86
N GLU A 515 -8.06 -10.89 6.54
CA GLU A 515 -7.63 -10.62 5.18
C GLU A 515 -6.43 -11.48 4.79
N SER A 516 -6.26 -11.69 3.48
CA SER A 516 -5.07 -12.35 2.94
C SER A 516 -4.41 -11.46 1.90
N TYR A 517 -3.09 -11.35 1.95
CA TYR A 517 -2.32 -10.62 0.94
C TYR A 517 -1.37 -11.57 0.21
N PHE A 518 -1.12 -11.28 -1.06
CA PHE A 518 -0.27 -12.09 -1.90
C PHE A 518 1.18 -11.60 -1.88
N VAL A 519 2.12 -12.50 -1.62
CA VAL A 519 3.56 -12.24 -1.68
C VAL A 519 4.15 -12.94 -2.92
N PRO A 520 4.58 -12.20 -3.94
CA PRO A 520 5.27 -12.77 -5.09
C PRO A 520 6.62 -13.35 -4.67
N LEU A 521 6.88 -14.61 -5.05
CA LEU A 521 8.18 -15.27 -4.90
C LEU A 521 8.99 -15.20 -6.20
N PHE A 522 8.29 -15.15 -7.33
CA PHE A 522 8.86 -15.09 -8.69
C PHE A 522 8.21 -13.96 -9.50
N ASN A 523 8.84 -13.57 -10.61
CA ASN A 523 8.42 -12.43 -11.45
C ASN A 523 7.36 -12.81 -12.51
N ASN A 524 6.60 -13.89 -12.29
CA ASN A 524 5.63 -14.39 -13.26
C ASN A 524 4.53 -13.37 -13.56
N ALA A 525 4.00 -12.71 -12.53
CA ALA A 525 3.05 -11.62 -12.73
C ALA A 525 3.67 -10.41 -13.43
N ASP A 526 4.93 -10.08 -13.11
CA ASP A 526 5.64 -8.98 -13.79
C ASP A 526 5.82 -9.28 -15.29
N PHE A 527 6.09 -10.53 -15.68
CA PHE A 527 6.16 -10.93 -17.09
C PHE A 527 4.84 -10.69 -17.83
N ILE A 528 3.71 -11.10 -17.24
CA ILE A 528 2.37 -10.90 -17.82
C ILE A 528 2.05 -9.41 -17.93
N LEU A 529 2.24 -8.64 -16.86
CA LEU A 529 1.98 -7.19 -16.87
C LEU A 529 2.90 -6.46 -17.85
N ASN A 530 4.17 -6.86 -17.93
CA ASN A 530 5.11 -6.29 -18.91
C ASN A 530 4.73 -6.65 -20.35
N ALA A 531 4.22 -7.86 -20.60
CA ALA A 531 3.72 -8.26 -21.90
C ALA A 531 2.50 -7.42 -22.32
N LEU A 532 1.54 -7.22 -21.39
CA LEU A 532 0.36 -6.40 -21.64
C LEU A 532 0.71 -4.93 -21.88
N ASP A 533 1.55 -4.33 -21.02
CA ASP A 533 2.00 -2.94 -21.17
C ASP A 533 2.77 -2.73 -22.48
N PHE A 534 3.67 -3.66 -22.82
CA PHE A 534 4.39 -3.63 -24.10
C PHE A 534 3.43 -3.66 -25.30
N LEU A 535 2.45 -4.57 -25.28
CA LEU A 535 1.42 -4.69 -26.32
C LEU A 535 0.50 -3.46 -26.37
N ALA A 536 0.20 -2.85 -25.23
CA ALA A 536 -0.56 -1.62 -25.10
C ALA A 536 0.21 -0.39 -25.61
N ASN A 537 1.50 -0.56 -25.92
CA ASN A 537 2.47 0.51 -26.14
C ASN A 537 2.54 1.51 -24.96
N ASP A 538 2.34 0.99 -23.75
CA ASP A 538 2.55 1.71 -22.50
C ASP A 538 3.93 1.31 -21.94
N LYS A 539 4.81 2.29 -21.79
CA LYS A 539 6.18 2.05 -21.31
C LYS A 539 6.41 2.59 -19.90
N THR A 540 5.38 3.12 -19.25
CA THR A 540 5.53 3.91 -18.03
C THR A 540 5.96 3.08 -16.83
N LEU A 541 5.63 1.79 -16.78
CA LEU A 541 5.95 0.89 -15.66
C LEU A 541 6.83 -0.32 -16.07
N LEU A 542 7.23 -0.44 -17.34
CA LEU A 542 7.93 -1.62 -17.86
C LEU A 542 9.30 -1.83 -17.21
N ASP A 543 10.07 -0.75 -17.04
CA ASP A 543 11.40 -0.82 -16.46
C ASP A 543 11.35 -0.86 -14.92
N LEU A 544 10.22 -0.47 -14.33
CA LEU A 544 9.97 -0.55 -12.88
C LEU A 544 9.86 -2.00 -12.38
N ARG A 545 9.12 -2.86 -13.09
CA ARG A 545 8.82 -4.23 -12.63
C ARG A 545 10.06 -5.13 -12.68
N GLY A 546 10.24 -5.93 -11.63
CA GLY A 546 11.40 -6.81 -11.47
C GLY A 546 12.67 -6.12 -10.94
N LYS A 547 12.63 -4.82 -10.65
CA LYS A 547 13.77 -4.10 -10.03
C LYS A 547 14.05 -4.63 -8.62
N GLY A 548 15.32 -4.84 -8.29
CA GLY A 548 15.81 -5.07 -6.93
C GLY A 548 17.05 -5.96 -6.92
N ALA A 549 17.58 -6.25 -5.73
CA ALA A 549 18.80 -7.04 -5.59
C ALA A 549 18.65 -8.42 -6.26
N LYS A 550 19.58 -8.75 -7.16
CA LYS A 550 19.64 -10.06 -7.82
C LYS A 550 20.36 -11.05 -6.91
N ASN A 551 19.82 -12.25 -6.78
CA ASN A 551 20.51 -13.32 -6.08
C ASN A 551 21.67 -13.80 -6.97
N ARG A 552 22.90 -13.66 -6.48
CA ARG A 552 24.12 -14.09 -7.18
C ARG A 552 24.73 -15.30 -6.48
N PRO A 553 24.16 -16.50 -6.66
CA PRO A 553 24.79 -17.70 -6.14
C PRO A 553 26.11 -17.94 -6.89
N PHE A 554 26.97 -18.76 -6.29
CA PHE A 554 28.15 -19.25 -6.99
C PHE A 554 27.74 -20.25 -8.08
N ASN A 555 27.32 -19.76 -9.25
CA ASN A 555 26.73 -20.55 -10.33
C ASN A 555 27.54 -21.81 -10.68
N SER A 556 28.86 -21.70 -10.77
CA SER A 556 29.72 -22.87 -11.04
C SER A 556 29.63 -23.94 -9.94
N LEU A 557 29.53 -23.52 -8.67
CA LEU A 557 29.38 -24.44 -7.55
C LEU A 557 27.98 -25.05 -7.52
N GLU A 558 26.96 -24.27 -7.84
CA GLU A 558 25.57 -24.73 -7.86
C GLU A 558 25.32 -25.71 -9.01
N ASN A 559 25.85 -25.44 -10.19
CA ASN A 559 25.82 -26.38 -11.32
C ASN A 559 26.56 -27.68 -10.97
N LEU A 560 27.74 -27.58 -10.33
CA LEU A 560 28.45 -28.76 -9.83
C LEU A 560 27.63 -29.56 -8.80
N ARG A 561 26.88 -28.89 -7.91
CA ARG A 561 25.98 -29.56 -6.97
C ARG A 561 24.87 -30.32 -7.69
N LYS A 562 24.19 -29.67 -8.64
CA LYS A 562 23.10 -30.29 -9.41
C LYS A 562 23.59 -31.48 -10.23
N GLN A 563 24.72 -31.33 -10.92
CA GLN A 563 25.38 -32.42 -11.66
C GLN A 563 25.75 -33.59 -10.74
N SER A 564 26.37 -33.30 -9.59
CA SER A 564 26.71 -34.32 -8.58
C SER A 564 25.47 -35.05 -8.06
N ILE A 565 24.37 -34.32 -7.81
CA ILE A 565 23.10 -34.92 -7.37
C ILE A 565 22.52 -35.80 -8.48
N PHE A 566 22.52 -35.35 -9.73
CA PHE A 566 22.06 -36.16 -10.87
C PHE A 566 22.84 -37.47 -10.98
N GLU A 567 24.18 -37.40 -11.05
CA GLU A 567 25.04 -38.59 -11.14
C GLU A 567 24.85 -39.54 -9.94
N TYR A 568 24.66 -38.97 -8.74
CA TYR A 568 24.34 -39.72 -7.54
C TYR A 568 22.98 -40.43 -7.67
N LYS A 569 21.93 -39.73 -8.10
CA LYS A 569 20.56 -40.25 -8.17
C LYS A 569 20.39 -41.35 -9.21
N VAL A 570 21.04 -41.21 -10.36
CA VAL A 570 21.04 -42.26 -11.40
C VAL A 570 21.67 -43.55 -10.85
N LYS A 571 22.84 -43.45 -10.20
CA LYS A 571 23.51 -44.62 -9.59
C LYS A 571 22.75 -45.18 -8.39
N GLU A 572 22.16 -44.30 -7.58
CA GLU A 572 21.31 -44.69 -6.45
C GLU A 572 20.13 -45.52 -6.95
N GLU A 573 19.43 -45.09 -8.00
CA GLU A 573 18.32 -45.84 -8.60
C GLU A 573 18.77 -47.21 -9.13
N GLU A 574 19.89 -47.27 -9.85
CA GLU A 574 20.47 -48.52 -10.33
C GLU A 574 20.76 -49.50 -9.18
N ILE A 575 21.32 -49.02 -8.07
CA ILE A 575 21.59 -49.84 -6.88
C ILE A 575 20.28 -50.28 -6.22
N PHE A 576 19.27 -49.40 -6.13
CA PHE A 576 17.97 -49.74 -5.57
C PHE A 576 17.25 -50.82 -6.39
N GLN A 577 17.26 -50.73 -7.71
CA GLN A 577 16.70 -51.76 -8.59
C GLN A 577 17.37 -53.11 -8.34
N ARG A 578 18.70 -53.15 -8.25
CA ARG A 578 19.45 -54.37 -7.91
C ARG A 578 19.13 -54.90 -6.51
N ILE A 579 18.87 -54.02 -5.54
CA ILE A 579 18.43 -54.40 -4.19
C ILE A 579 17.05 -55.07 -4.25
N GLU A 580 16.10 -54.49 -4.97
CA GLU A 580 14.74 -55.04 -5.10
C GLU A 580 14.76 -56.38 -5.87
N GLU A 581 15.49 -56.48 -6.98
CA GLU A 581 15.71 -57.75 -7.68
C GLU A 581 16.31 -58.82 -6.76
N THR A 582 17.29 -58.44 -5.94
CA THR A 582 17.92 -59.35 -4.97
C THR A 582 16.98 -59.73 -3.82
N LYS A 583 16.10 -58.83 -3.38
CA LYS A 583 15.03 -59.14 -2.41
C LYS A 583 13.98 -60.08 -3.00
N LEU A 584 13.62 -59.91 -4.27
CA LEU A 584 12.70 -60.82 -4.97
C LEU A 584 13.28 -62.23 -5.02
N LYS A 585 14.57 -62.39 -5.36
CA LYS A 585 15.28 -63.69 -5.26
C LYS A 585 15.20 -64.28 -3.85
N LEU A 586 15.35 -63.46 -2.81
CA LEU A 586 15.20 -63.92 -1.42
C LEU A 586 13.77 -64.39 -1.14
N GLN A 587 12.78 -63.63 -1.60
CA GLN A 587 11.38 -63.95 -1.44
C GLN A 587 10.99 -65.22 -2.20
N GLU A 588 11.56 -65.47 -3.39
CA GLU A 588 11.38 -66.73 -4.13
C GLU A 588 11.85 -67.94 -3.31
N VAL A 589 12.98 -67.84 -2.60
CA VAL A 589 13.47 -68.91 -1.72
C VAL A 589 12.52 -69.16 -0.55
N TRP A 590 11.96 -68.09 0.03
CA TRP A 590 10.98 -68.20 1.10
C TRP A 590 9.66 -68.79 0.60
N ASN A 591 9.15 -68.29 -0.53
CA ASN A 591 7.95 -68.81 -1.19
C ASN A 591 8.09 -70.28 -1.56
N LYS A 592 9.28 -70.71 -2.02
CA LYS A 592 9.56 -72.12 -2.31
C LYS A 592 9.48 -72.98 -1.05
N ARG A 593 10.09 -72.54 0.06
CA ARG A 593 10.00 -73.24 1.35
C ARG A 593 8.55 -73.36 1.81
N ASP A 594 7.79 -72.28 1.72
CA ASP A 594 6.40 -72.21 2.18
C ASP A 594 5.48 -73.06 1.28
N PHE A 595 5.71 -73.06 -0.04
CA PHE A 595 5.01 -73.92 -1.01
C PHE A 595 5.27 -75.41 -0.77
N GLU A 596 6.50 -75.77 -0.37
CA GLU A 596 6.87 -77.15 0.00
C GLU A 596 6.44 -77.52 1.44
N GLU A 597 5.70 -76.64 2.14
CA GLU A 597 5.22 -76.81 3.53
C GLU A 597 6.31 -77.20 4.54
N ARG A 598 7.55 -76.73 4.33
CA ARG A 598 8.70 -77.09 5.18
C ARG A 598 8.89 -76.08 6.32
N GLU A 599 9.16 -76.59 7.52
CA GLU A 599 9.49 -75.74 8.68
C GLU A 599 10.91 -75.13 8.61
N THR A 600 11.83 -75.75 7.88
CA THR A 600 13.25 -75.35 7.82
C THR A 600 13.77 -75.23 6.38
N PHE A 601 14.80 -74.39 6.18
CA PHE A 601 15.50 -74.23 4.90
C PHE A 601 16.53 -75.36 4.69
N THR A 602 16.71 -75.80 3.44
CA THR A 602 17.75 -76.77 3.09
C THR A 602 19.16 -76.17 3.18
N PRO A 603 20.24 -76.99 3.28
CA PRO A 603 21.61 -76.50 3.27
C PRO A 603 21.96 -75.65 2.04
N ASP A 604 21.46 -76.06 0.87
CA ASP A 604 21.67 -75.34 -0.39
C ASP A 604 20.95 -73.98 -0.37
N GLU A 605 19.71 -73.92 0.12
CA GLU A 605 18.95 -72.67 0.29
C GLU A 605 19.58 -71.75 1.34
N LEU A 606 20.11 -72.28 2.45
CA LEU A 606 20.84 -71.49 3.44
C LEU A 606 22.10 -70.86 2.84
N SER A 607 22.81 -71.60 1.97
CA SER A 607 23.96 -71.07 1.24
C SER A 607 23.58 -69.94 0.28
N LEU A 608 22.44 -70.11 -0.41
CA LEU A 608 21.90 -69.13 -1.35
C LEU A 608 21.39 -67.87 -0.63
N ILE A 609 20.69 -68.03 0.51
CA ILE A 609 20.31 -66.93 1.41
C ILE A 609 21.54 -66.19 1.93
N SER A 610 22.60 -66.89 2.30
CA SER A 610 23.86 -66.28 2.76
C SER A 610 24.51 -65.43 1.65
N ASN A 611 24.56 -65.95 0.42
CA ASN A 611 25.07 -65.22 -0.74
C ASN A 611 24.23 -63.98 -1.06
N ILE A 612 22.89 -64.11 -1.04
CA ILE A 612 21.96 -62.98 -1.21
C ILE A 612 22.16 -61.92 -0.12
N LYS A 613 22.29 -62.33 1.15
CA LYS A 613 22.56 -61.39 2.26
C LYS A 613 23.89 -60.66 2.07
N LYS A 614 24.92 -61.36 1.58
CA LYS A 614 26.23 -60.76 1.28
C LYS A 614 26.12 -59.74 0.15
N GLU A 615 25.43 -60.09 -0.93
CA GLU A 615 25.15 -59.20 -2.06
C GLU A 615 24.38 -57.94 -1.62
N LEU A 616 23.32 -58.10 -0.81
CA LEU A 616 22.58 -56.97 -0.22
C LEU A 616 23.49 -56.06 0.62
N ASN A 617 24.42 -56.62 1.39
CA ASN A 617 25.37 -55.82 2.17
C ASN A 617 26.34 -55.06 1.26
N THR A 618 26.85 -55.70 0.21
CA THR A 618 27.71 -55.04 -0.79
C THR A 618 26.97 -53.90 -1.49
N LEU A 619 25.71 -54.09 -1.91
CA LEU A 619 24.89 -53.05 -2.51
C LEU A 619 24.66 -51.87 -1.56
N ARG A 620 24.46 -52.12 -0.26
CA ARG A 620 24.36 -51.06 0.77
C ARG A 620 25.66 -50.28 0.95
N LEU A 621 26.82 -50.95 0.93
CA LEU A 621 28.12 -50.28 1.01
C LEU A 621 28.37 -49.42 -0.24
N ASN A 622 28.07 -49.94 -1.43
CA ASN A 622 28.18 -49.18 -2.68
C ASN A 622 27.31 -47.91 -2.64
N LEU A 623 26.10 -47.98 -2.06
CA LEU A 623 25.23 -46.81 -1.89
C LEU A 623 25.89 -45.73 -1.01
N SER A 624 26.54 -46.14 0.09
CA SER A 624 27.29 -45.25 0.98
C SER A 624 28.47 -44.59 0.26
N ASP A 625 29.23 -45.37 -0.51
CA ASP A 625 30.39 -44.88 -1.25
C ASP A 625 29.97 -43.85 -2.31
N VAL A 626 28.92 -44.14 -3.08
CA VAL A 626 28.35 -43.23 -4.08
C VAL A 626 27.91 -41.91 -3.44
N ARG A 627 27.31 -41.96 -2.24
CA ARG A 627 26.94 -40.75 -1.48
C ARG A 627 28.17 -39.92 -1.10
N SER A 628 29.21 -40.55 -0.55
CA SER A 628 30.43 -39.85 -0.13
C SER A 628 31.21 -39.20 -1.29
N LEU A 629 31.23 -39.87 -2.46
CA LEU A 629 31.93 -39.37 -3.65
C LEU A 629 31.22 -38.13 -4.24
N SER A 630 29.90 -38.03 -4.09
CA SER A 630 29.12 -36.91 -4.64
C SER A 630 29.48 -35.55 -4.02
N THR A 631 29.90 -35.51 -2.75
CA THR A 631 30.25 -34.26 -2.03
C THR A 631 31.73 -33.93 -2.05
N SER A 632 32.61 -34.90 -2.33
CA SER A 632 34.07 -34.75 -2.22
C SER A 632 34.65 -33.59 -3.05
N LYS A 633 34.13 -33.37 -4.27
CA LYS A 633 34.57 -32.25 -5.14
C LYS A 633 34.26 -30.88 -4.50
N ILE A 634 33.06 -30.74 -3.94
CA ILE A 634 32.60 -29.50 -3.29
C ILE A 634 33.42 -29.21 -2.03
N GLU A 635 33.69 -30.22 -1.22
CA GLU A 635 34.47 -30.09 0.01
C GLU A 635 35.91 -29.63 -0.25
N LYS A 636 36.56 -30.14 -1.30
CA LYS A 636 37.91 -29.72 -1.71
C LYS A 636 37.95 -28.24 -2.09
N ILE A 637 36.97 -27.76 -2.87
CA ILE A 637 36.87 -26.35 -3.26
C ILE A 637 36.62 -25.46 -2.03
N ALA A 638 35.72 -25.88 -1.14
CA ALA A 638 35.40 -25.14 0.08
C ALA A 638 36.62 -25.01 1.00
N LEU A 639 37.38 -26.10 1.21
CA LEU A 639 38.57 -26.10 2.06
C LEU A 639 39.67 -25.17 1.51
N LYS A 640 39.95 -25.25 0.20
CA LYS A 640 40.92 -24.36 -0.45
C LYS A 640 40.55 -22.88 -0.28
N THR A 641 39.27 -22.55 -0.48
CA THR A 641 38.78 -21.17 -0.37
C THR A 641 38.89 -20.64 1.06
N LYS A 642 38.53 -21.45 2.06
CA LYS A 642 38.68 -21.09 3.49
C LYS A 642 40.12 -20.81 3.87
N LEU A 643 41.05 -21.67 3.48
CA LEU A 643 42.48 -21.50 3.80
C LEU A 643 43.03 -20.20 3.21
N VAL A 644 42.69 -19.86 1.97
CA VAL A 644 43.15 -18.61 1.34
C VAL A 644 42.59 -17.38 2.08
N ASN A 645 41.28 -17.33 2.35
CA ASN A 645 40.66 -16.15 2.98
C ASN A 645 41.11 -15.91 4.42
N ILE A 646 41.28 -16.98 5.21
CA ILE A 646 41.68 -16.85 6.63
C ILE A 646 43.13 -16.36 6.75
N PHE A 647 44.04 -16.89 5.92
CA PHE A 647 45.46 -16.67 6.10
C PHE A 647 46.05 -15.54 5.25
N ALA A 648 45.42 -15.13 4.14
CA ALA A 648 46.02 -14.16 3.21
C ALA A 648 46.30 -12.77 3.83
N VAL A 649 45.30 -12.13 4.45
CA VAL A 649 45.44 -10.75 4.97
C VAL A 649 46.43 -10.66 6.14
N PRO A 650 46.39 -11.53 7.17
CA PRO A 650 47.39 -11.54 8.22
C PRO A 650 48.80 -11.74 7.67
N LEU A 651 49.00 -12.66 6.72
CA LEU A 651 50.32 -12.89 6.10
C LEU A 651 50.82 -11.64 5.37
N ILE A 652 49.96 -10.96 4.61
CA ILE A 652 50.31 -9.71 3.90
C ILE A 652 50.66 -8.61 4.90
N LEU A 653 49.88 -8.42 5.97
CA LEU A 653 50.15 -7.41 6.99
C LEU A 653 51.44 -7.71 7.75
N SER A 654 51.69 -8.97 8.10
CA SER A 654 52.95 -9.39 8.71
C SER A 654 54.13 -9.13 7.78
N LEU A 655 54.00 -9.43 6.48
CA LEU A 655 55.02 -9.14 5.48
C LEU A 655 55.27 -7.63 5.36
N CYS A 656 54.23 -6.81 5.27
CA CYS A 656 54.32 -5.35 5.21
C CYS A 656 54.96 -4.77 6.48
N LEU A 657 54.61 -5.28 7.66
CA LEU A 657 55.20 -4.86 8.93
C LEU A 657 56.69 -5.19 8.97
N ILE A 658 57.06 -6.41 8.55
CA ILE A 658 58.46 -6.84 8.43
C ILE A 658 59.23 -5.91 7.47
N ILE A 659 58.65 -5.60 6.31
CA ILE A 659 59.25 -4.67 5.34
C ILE A 659 59.39 -3.25 5.92
N ILE A 660 58.39 -2.73 6.63
CA ILE A 660 58.46 -1.40 7.27
C ILE A 660 59.51 -1.36 8.39
N ILE A 661 59.63 -2.44 9.18
CA ILE A 661 60.66 -2.58 10.21
C ILE A 661 62.05 -2.62 9.56
N LEU A 662 62.21 -3.34 8.44
CA LEU A 662 63.46 -3.42 7.69
C LEU A 662 63.84 -2.10 6.99
N LEU A 663 62.85 -1.28 6.62
CA LEU A 663 63.05 0.01 5.91
C LEU A 663 63.14 1.23 6.84
N ARG A 664 62.80 1.12 8.12
CA ARG A 664 62.88 2.25 9.06
C ARG A 664 64.30 2.44 9.63
N ARG A 665 64.94 3.57 9.30
CA ARG A 665 66.02 4.15 10.11
C ARG A 665 65.43 5.11 11.15
N PRO A 666 65.84 5.05 12.44
CA PRO A 666 65.37 5.98 13.45
C PRO A 666 65.92 7.38 13.17
N ARG A 667 65.04 8.36 12.94
CA ARG A 667 65.37 9.79 13.01
C ARG A 667 64.72 10.39 14.25
N VAL A 668 65.55 10.69 15.24
CA VAL A 668 65.20 11.57 16.34
C VAL A 668 65.66 12.98 15.94
N GLN A 669 64.71 13.87 15.70
CA GLN A 669 64.97 15.30 15.63
C GLN A 669 64.40 15.95 16.89
N LYS A 670 65.29 16.49 17.73
CA LYS A 670 64.94 17.44 18.78
C LYS A 670 64.90 18.84 18.17
N THR A 671 63.74 19.46 18.15
CA THR A 671 63.60 20.90 17.90
C THR A 671 63.12 21.58 19.17
N LYS A 672 63.91 22.52 19.68
CA LYS A 672 63.50 23.49 20.70
C LYS A 672 62.46 24.42 20.09
N SER A 673 61.39 24.70 20.83
CA SER A 673 60.36 25.64 20.41
C SER A 673 59.99 26.54 21.58
N GLU A 674 60.13 27.85 21.36
CA GLU A 674 59.86 28.92 22.31
C GLU A 674 58.35 29.11 22.56
N LYS A 675 58.06 29.65 23.75
CA LYS A 675 56.73 29.90 24.30
C LYS A 675 56.09 31.13 23.67
N HIS A 676 54.91 30.98 23.08
CA HIS A 676 53.88 32.02 23.07
C HIS A 676 52.49 31.35 23.13
N LEU A 677 51.64 31.87 24.04
CA LEU A 677 50.22 31.54 24.11
C LEU A 677 49.52 32.33 22.99
N ASN A 678 48.91 31.64 22.03
CA ASN A 678 48.61 32.24 20.72
C ASN A 678 47.13 32.64 20.60
N LYS A 679 46.87 33.80 19.96
CA LYS A 679 45.53 34.26 19.49
C LYS A 679 44.76 33.19 18.70
N GLU A 680 45.48 32.21 18.16
CA GLU A 680 44.97 31.09 17.36
C GLU A 680 44.01 30.16 18.11
N LEU A 681 44.15 29.96 19.43
CA LEU A 681 43.18 29.15 20.19
C LEU A 681 41.80 29.80 20.21
N GLY A 682 41.76 31.14 20.32
CA GLY A 682 40.53 31.92 20.26
C GLY A 682 39.85 31.84 18.89
N LYS A 683 40.63 31.80 17.80
CA LYS A 683 40.09 31.61 16.44
C LYS A 683 39.51 30.21 16.25
N ILE A 684 40.17 29.17 16.77
CA ILE A 684 39.67 27.79 16.74
C ILE A 684 38.36 27.69 17.55
N ALA A 685 38.32 28.29 18.75
CA ALA A 685 37.11 28.33 19.56
C ALA A 685 35.93 29.02 18.84
N ALA A 686 36.19 30.17 18.21
CA ALA A 686 35.18 30.89 17.43
C ALA A 686 34.69 30.08 16.22
N LEU A 687 35.59 29.41 15.50
CA LEU A 687 35.23 28.53 14.37
C LEU A 687 34.38 27.33 14.81
N CYS A 688 34.77 26.64 15.90
CA CYS A 688 34.01 25.51 16.43
C CYS A 688 32.60 25.92 16.89
N LEU A 689 32.48 27.09 17.53
CA LEU A 689 31.17 27.65 17.93
C LEU A 689 30.33 28.05 16.71
N LEU A 690 30.93 28.68 15.69
CA LEU A 690 30.22 29.03 14.46
C LEU A 690 29.70 27.77 13.75
N LEU A 691 30.52 26.72 13.63
CA LEU A 691 30.10 25.44 13.05
C LEU A 691 28.92 24.83 13.81
N LEU A 692 28.91 24.92 15.15
CA LEU A 692 27.79 24.45 15.96
C LEU A 692 26.51 25.24 15.67
N VAL A 693 26.57 26.57 15.67
CA VAL A 693 25.40 27.43 15.41
C VAL A 693 24.84 27.20 14.01
N CYS A 694 25.71 27.16 12.99
CA CYS A 694 25.30 26.85 11.61
C CYS A 694 24.70 25.45 11.49
N GLY A 695 25.30 24.44 12.15
CA GLY A 695 24.79 23.07 12.16
C GLY A 695 23.39 22.97 12.77
N LEU A 696 23.16 23.64 13.90
CA LEU A 696 21.86 23.70 14.57
C LEU A 696 20.80 24.43 13.74
N LEU A 697 21.13 25.59 13.16
CA LEU A 697 20.20 26.38 12.33
C LEU A 697 19.78 25.60 11.07
N THR A 698 20.73 24.97 10.38
CA THR A 698 20.43 24.18 9.17
C THR A 698 19.54 22.98 9.51
N SER A 699 19.79 22.32 10.65
CA SER A 699 18.96 21.22 11.14
C SER A 699 17.52 21.63 11.44
N PHE A 700 17.30 22.85 11.93
CA PHE A 700 15.96 23.35 12.22
C PHE A 700 15.18 23.65 10.94
N MET A 701 15.82 24.29 9.95
CA MET A 701 15.16 24.69 8.71
C MET A 701 14.78 23.51 7.80
N ASN A 702 15.62 22.49 7.68
CA ASN A 702 15.41 21.37 6.75
C ASN A 702 14.27 20.42 7.16
N ASN A 703 13.80 20.49 8.41
CA ASN A 703 12.82 19.54 8.95
C ASN A 703 11.40 20.12 9.08
N LEU A 704 11.15 21.36 8.66
CA LEU A 704 9.80 21.91 8.57
C LEU A 704 9.11 21.35 7.32
N SER A 705 8.21 20.38 7.49
CA SER A 705 7.39 19.91 6.37
C SER A 705 6.38 20.99 5.95
N GLU A 706 6.06 21.09 4.66
CA GLU A 706 5.06 22.06 4.17
C GLU A 706 3.66 21.80 4.74
N ILE A 707 3.37 20.53 5.08
CA ILE A 707 2.07 20.10 5.62
C ILE A 707 1.91 20.57 7.07
N GLU A 708 2.94 20.44 7.91
CA GLU A 708 2.94 20.94 9.29
C GLU A 708 2.78 22.47 9.38
N GLN A 709 2.99 23.20 8.28
CA GLN A 709 2.76 24.65 8.26
C GLN A 709 1.27 25.03 8.24
N TYR A 710 0.35 24.11 7.91
CA TYR A 710 -1.07 24.42 7.85
C TYR A 710 -1.94 23.41 8.61
N GLU A 711 -1.57 22.13 8.66
CA GLU A 711 -2.37 21.09 9.29
C GLU A 711 -2.66 21.41 10.76
N GLY A 712 -3.93 21.33 11.17
CA GLY A 712 -4.38 21.64 12.53
C GLY A 712 -4.39 23.13 12.88
N LYS A 713 -4.05 24.03 11.95
CA LYS A 713 -4.20 25.47 12.18
C LYS A 713 -5.66 25.89 12.00
N PRO A 714 -6.16 26.86 12.80
CA PRO A 714 -7.51 27.36 12.65
C PRO A 714 -7.77 27.86 11.23
N ILE A 715 -8.95 27.56 10.70
CA ILE A 715 -9.42 28.06 9.41
C ILE A 715 -9.42 29.60 9.41
N PHE A 716 -9.88 30.21 10.51
CA PHE A 716 -9.89 31.66 10.72
C PHE A 716 -9.13 32.05 12.00
N PRO A 717 -7.81 32.29 11.94
CA PRO A 717 -6.98 32.52 13.12
C PRO A 717 -7.39 33.72 14.00
N LYS A 718 -8.11 34.70 13.43
CA LYS A 718 -8.54 35.90 14.14
C LYS A 718 -9.98 35.82 14.65
N LEU A 719 -10.78 34.90 14.14
CA LEU A 719 -12.22 34.85 14.39
C LEU A 719 -12.56 34.68 15.88
N ALA A 720 -11.77 33.90 16.61
CA ALA A 720 -11.93 33.75 18.07
C ALA A 720 -11.83 35.08 18.83
N ASN A 721 -11.00 36.02 18.37
CA ASN A 721 -10.86 37.35 18.98
C ASN A 721 -11.90 38.36 18.47
N GLU A 722 -12.48 38.09 17.29
CA GLU A 722 -13.40 39.00 16.59
C GLU A 722 -14.87 38.56 16.71
N ILE A 723 -15.16 37.41 17.32
CA ILE A 723 -16.53 36.84 17.43
C ILE A 723 -17.56 37.82 17.98
N ASN A 724 -17.19 38.63 18.98
CA ASN A 724 -18.10 39.62 19.59
C ASN A 724 -18.44 40.79 18.65
N GLN A 725 -17.68 40.96 17.57
CA GLN A 725 -17.89 41.98 16.54
C GLN A 725 -18.93 41.53 15.51
N ILE A 726 -19.18 40.23 15.36
CA ILE A 726 -20.16 39.68 14.41
C ILE A 726 -21.56 40.10 14.84
N LYS A 727 -22.27 40.83 13.96
CA LYS A 727 -23.66 41.27 14.15
C LYS A 727 -24.61 40.72 13.08
N GLU A 728 -24.09 40.29 11.95
CA GLU A 728 -24.90 39.71 10.88
C GLU A 728 -24.18 38.48 10.29
N ILE A 729 -24.93 37.40 10.05
CA ILE A 729 -24.46 36.16 9.42
C ILE A 729 -25.35 35.94 8.21
N LYS A 730 -24.77 35.81 7.02
CA LYS A 730 -25.50 35.54 5.80
C LYS A 730 -25.06 34.20 5.23
N ILE A 731 -26.02 33.33 4.98
CA ILE A 731 -25.83 32.04 4.31
C ILE A 731 -26.60 32.11 3.00
N SER A 732 -25.98 31.75 1.88
CA SER A 732 -26.61 31.85 0.57
C SER A 732 -26.17 30.76 -0.40
N THR A 733 -27.06 30.40 -1.32
CA THR A 733 -26.80 29.55 -2.49
C THR A 733 -27.16 30.35 -3.74
N HIS A 734 -27.22 29.71 -4.91
CA HIS A 734 -27.59 30.38 -6.16
C HIS A 734 -28.95 31.08 -6.11
N ASP A 735 -29.97 30.48 -5.51
CA ASP A 735 -31.36 30.96 -5.56
C ASP A 735 -31.94 31.43 -4.22
N LYS A 736 -31.27 31.11 -3.09
CA LYS A 736 -31.79 31.38 -1.73
C LYS A 736 -30.74 32.03 -0.85
N ALA A 737 -31.18 32.84 0.10
CA ALA A 737 -30.36 33.40 1.16
C ALA A 737 -31.13 33.49 2.48
N LEU A 738 -30.43 33.26 3.59
CA LEU A 738 -30.88 33.50 4.95
C LEU A 738 -29.93 34.47 5.64
N THR A 739 -30.49 35.48 6.32
CA THR A 739 -29.72 36.53 6.98
C THR A 739 -30.08 36.58 8.46
N PHE A 740 -29.14 36.18 9.32
CA PHE A 740 -29.30 36.26 10.76
C PHE A 740 -28.70 37.57 11.29
N VAL A 741 -29.42 38.29 12.14
CA VAL A 741 -28.99 39.57 12.71
C VAL A 741 -29.08 39.52 14.22
N LEU A 742 -28.03 39.95 14.91
CA LEU A 742 -27.96 40.02 16.36
C LEU A 742 -28.56 41.34 16.86
N LYS A 743 -29.66 41.27 17.61
CA LYS A 743 -30.31 42.42 18.27
C LYS A 743 -30.56 42.11 19.73
N ASP A 744 -30.19 43.03 20.62
CA ASP A 744 -30.36 42.89 22.08
C ASP A 744 -29.76 41.58 22.66
N GLY A 745 -28.67 41.10 22.06
CA GLY A 745 -27.99 39.86 22.46
C GLY A 745 -28.66 38.57 21.97
N LEU A 746 -29.69 38.65 21.11
CA LEU A 746 -30.38 37.51 20.51
C LEU A 746 -30.28 37.55 18.99
N TRP A 747 -30.03 36.40 18.37
CA TRP A 747 -30.07 36.24 16.92
C TRP A 747 -31.52 36.17 16.45
N GLY A 748 -31.87 36.95 15.44
CA GLY A 748 -33.15 36.88 14.73
C GLY A 748 -32.94 36.67 13.24
N LEU A 749 -33.93 36.13 12.54
CA LEU A 749 -33.90 35.96 11.09
C LEU A 749 -34.50 37.20 10.43
N LYS A 750 -33.76 37.85 9.53
CA LYS A 750 -34.19 39.10 8.87
C LYS A 750 -35.41 38.89 8.00
N GLU A 751 -35.54 37.73 7.38
CA GLU A 751 -36.62 37.33 6.49
C GLU A 751 -37.91 36.98 7.25
N ARG A 752 -37.80 36.59 8.53
CA ARG A 752 -38.94 36.28 9.43
C ARG A 752 -38.66 36.79 10.85
N PRO A 753 -38.65 38.12 11.07
CA PRO A 753 -38.25 38.69 12.35
C PRO A 753 -39.24 38.38 13.49
N GLU A 754 -40.45 37.93 13.18
CA GLU A 754 -41.49 37.60 14.15
C GLU A 754 -41.35 36.20 14.75
N ILE A 755 -40.53 35.33 14.16
CA ILE A 755 -40.31 33.96 14.64
C ILE A 755 -38.88 33.86 15.22
N PRO A 756 -38.72 33.44 16.48
CA PRO A 756 -37.40 33.39 17.10
C PRO A 756 -36.52 32.28 16.50
N VAL A 757 -35.22 32.55 16.43
CA VAL A 757 -34.18 31.63 15.96
C VAL A 757 -33.66 30.75 17.10
N TYR A 758 -33.24 29.54 16.78
CA TYR A 758 -32.55 28.62 17.67
C TYR A 758 -31.15 29.15 18.03
N GLN A 759 -31.06 29.86 19.16
CA GLN A 759 -29.81 30.52 19.59
C GLN A 759 -28.63 29.55 19.73
N GLU A 760 -28.89 28.34 20.24
CA GLU A 760 -27.87 27.30 20.42
C GLU A 760 -27.33 26.80 19.09
N ARG A 761 -28.19 26.71 18.07
CA ARG A 761 -27.79 26.30 16.72
C ARG A 761 -26.84 27.31 16.09
N ILE A 762 -27.13 28.62 16.22
CA ILE A 762 -26.20 29.68 15.76
C ILE A 762 -24.89 29.65 16.57
N ARG A 763 -24.96 29.38 17.87
CA ARG A 763 -23.76 29.25 18.71
C ARG A 763 -22.89 28.06 18.28
N SER A 764 -23.48 26.89 18.07
CA SER A 764 -22.78 25.70 17.59
C SER A 764 -22.15 25.95 16.22
N PHE A 765 -22.88 26.60 15.30
CA PHE A 765 -22.36 27.01 14.01
C PHE A 765 -21.12 27.92 14.11
N LEU A 766 -21.18 28.97 14.95
CA LEU A 766 -20.04 29.86 15.18
C LEU A 766 -18.88 29.14 15.89
N SER A 767 -19.17 28.21 16.81
CA SER A 767 -18.14 27.38 17.47
C SER A 767 -17.40 26.51 16.46
N ALA A 768 -18.14 25.86 15.55
CA ALA A 768 -17.55 25.05 14.49
C ALA A 768 -16.61 25.88 13.59
N LEU A 769 -16.96 27.13 13.26
CA LEU A 769 -16.07 28.01 12.49
C LEU A 769 -14.79 28.42 13.25
N ILE A 770 -14.85 28.53 14.58
CA ILE A 770 -13.68 28.84 15.43
C ILE A 770 -12.78 27.62 15.61
N GLU A 771 -13.38 26.48 15.88
CA GLU A 771 -12.70 25.22 16.18
C GLU A 771 -12.20 24.54 14.91
N GLY A 772 -12.81 24.83 13.76
CA GLY A 772 -12.45 24.24 12.48
C GLY A 772 -10.99 24.51 12.11
N THR A 773 -10.32 23.47 11.64
CA THR A 773 -8.90 23.52 11.27
C THR A 773 -8.64 23.07 9.84
N LEU A 774 -7.55 23.56 9.26
CA LEU A 774 -7.10 23.10 7.95
C LEU A 774 -6.55 21.68 8.06
N TYR A 775 -7.04 20.78 7.21
CA TYR A 775 -6.61 19.38 7.20
C TYR A 775 -5.73 19.08 5.98
N GLU A 776 -6.23 19.32 4.76
CA GLU A 776 -5.48 19.05 3.53
C GLU A 776 -5.69 20.13 2.46
N LYS A 777 -4.64 20.38 1.67
CA LYS A 777 -4.76 21.14 0.40
C LYS A 777 -5.28 20.23 -0.70
N LYS A 778 -6.30 20.69 -1.42
CA LYS A 778 -6.87 20.02 -2.60
C LYS A 778 -6.46 20.79 -3.86
N SER A 779 -7.40 21.04 -4.76
CA SER A 779 -7.12 21.72 -6.03
C SER A 779 -6.91 23.23 -5.89
N ASP A 780 -6.01 23.78 -6.71
CA ASP A 780 -5.83 25.21 -7.01
C ASP A 780 -6.27 25.58 -8.44
N ARG A 781 -7.02 24.69 -9.12
CA ARG A 781 -7.54 24.87 -10.48
C ARG A 781 -9.05 25.00 -10.54
N ALA A 782 -9.53 25.90 -11.41
CA ALA A 782 -10.93 26.27 -11.49
C ALA A 782 -11.84 25.19 -12.07
N GLU A 783 -11.32 24.46 -13.05
CA GLU A 783 -11.98 23.32 -13.68
C GLU A 783 -12.35 22.21 -12.68
N ASN A 784 -11.60 22.11 -11.58
CA ASN A 784 -11.78 21.08 -10.55
C ASN A 784 -12.79 21.46 -9.46
N LEU A 785 -13.33 22.69 -9.44
CA LEU A 785 -14.26 23.13 -8.39
C LEU A 785 -15.52 22.26 -8.30
N SER A 786 -15.99 21.75 -9.45
CA SER A 786 -17.16 20.89 -9.53
C SER A 786 -16.99 19.56 -8.75
N ALA A 787 -15.76 19.01 -8.72
CA ALA A 787 -15.48 17.77 -7.98
C ALA A 787 -15.76 17.89 -6.48
N PHE A 788 -15.60 19.10 -5.93
CA PHE A 788 -15.80 19.41 -4.51
C PHE A 788 -17.17 20.02 -4.20
N GLY A 789 -18.04 20.22 -5.20
CA GLY A 789 -19.28 20.97 -5.03
C GLY A 789 -19.08 22.47 -4.80
N LEU A 790 -17.94 23.02 -5.24
CA LEU A 790 -17.54 24.43 -5.07
C LEU A 790 -17.74 25.26 -6.34
N THR A 791 -18.63 24.82 -7.24
CA THR A 791 -19.03 25.63 -8.40
C THR A 791 -19.55 26.99 -7.91
N PRO A 792 -19.12 28.13 -8.48
CA PRO A 792 -19.56 29.45 -8.01
C PRO A 792 -21.09 29.57 -7.91
N THR A 793 -21.58 30.25 -6.87
CA THR A 793 -23.02 30.36 -6.60
C THR A 793 -23.76 31.19 -7.64
N GLU A 794 -23.08 31.95 -8.49
CA GLU A 794 -23.69 32.68 -9.61
C GLU A 794 -24.11 31.78 -10.78
N ILE A 795 -23.66 30.51 -10.78
CA ILE A 795 -23.96 29.54 -11.84
C ILE A 795 -25.20 28.73 -11.46
N GLU A 796 -26.17 28.67 -12.38
CA GLU A 796 -27.40 27.89 -12.22
C GLU A 796 -27.09 26.41 -11.93
N GLY A 797 -27.71 25.86 -10.89
CA GLY A 797 -27.48 24.48 -10.44
C GLY A 797 -26.26 24.29 -9.53
N SER A 798 -25.59 25.37 -9.10
CA SER A 798 -24.54 25.27 -8.08
C SER A 798 -25.09 24.75 -6.76
N VAL A 799 -24.36 23.81 -6.16
CA VAL A 799 -24.62 23.26 -4.82
C VAL A 799 -23.74 23.90 -3.74
N ALA A 800 -22.91 24.88 -4.10
CA ALA A 800 -22.05 25.57 -3.15
C ALA A 800 -22.87 26.46 -2.21
N THR A 801 -22.47 26.51 -0.94
CA THR A 801 -23.06 27.39 0.07
C THR A 801 -22.06 28.47 0.46
N ARG A 802 -22.43 29.72 0.25
CA ARG A 802 -21.67 30.92 0.61
C ARG A 802 -22.01 31.34 2.04
N ILE A 803 -20.99 31.53 2.87
CA ILE A 803 -21.11 31.98 4.27
C ILE A 803 -20.35 33.28 4.44
N GLU A 804 -21.01 34.30 4.98
CA GLU A 804 -20.45 35.64 5.19
C GLU A 804 -20.77 36.15 6.60
N LEU A 805 -19.75 36.65 7.30
CA LEU A 805 -19.85 37.19 8.66
C LEU A 805 -19.59 38.69 8.61
N PHE A 806 -20.52 39.50 9.12
CA PHE A 806 -20.46 40.96 9.06
C PHE A 806 -20.44 41.60 10.45
N ALA A 807 -19.70 42.70 10.56
CA ALA A 807 -19.72 43.60 11.70
C ALA A 807 -20.92 44.56 11.66
N ASP A 808 -21.15 45.29 12.75
CA ASP A 808 -22.27 46.24 12.89
C ASP A 808 -22.27 47.37 11.83
N ASN A 809 -21.09 47.73 11.33
CA ASN A 809 -20.93 48.74 10.28
C ASN A 809 -21.08 48.17 8.85
N GLY A 810 -21.47 46.90 8.72
CA GLY A 810 -21.57 46.19 7.44
C GLY A 810 -20.23 45.76 6.83
N ALA A 811 -19.11 45.90 7.56
CA ALA A 811 -17.82 45.38 7.10
C ALA A 811 -17.81 43.85 7.15
N LEU A 812 -17.36 43.21 6.07
CA LEU A 812 -17.13 41.77 6.01
C LEU A 812 -15.94 41.42 6.92
N ILE A 813 -16.17 40.55 7.89
CA ILE A 813 -15.16 40.02 8.81
C ILE A 813 -14.49 38.82 8.15
N GLU A 814 -15.27 37.81 7.76
CA GLU A 814 -14.80 36.60 7.06
C GLU A 814 -15.85 36.14 6.04
N GLY A 815 -15.38 35.53 4.95
CA GLY A 815 -16.21 35.01 3.86
C GLY A 815 -15.61 33.74 3.25
N MET A 816 -16.46 32.75 2.98
CA MET A 816 -16.04 31.49 2.37
C MET A 816 -17.16 30.80 1.58
N ASP A 817 -16.75 29.98 0.61
CA ASP A 817 -17.60 29.03 -0.09
C ASP A 817 -17.40 27.63 0.52
N VAL A 818 -18.50 26.95 0.84
CA VAL A 818 -18.52 25.58 1.34
C VAL A 818 -19.14 24.68 0.27
N GLY A 819 -18.43 23.62 -0.10
CA GLY A 819 -18.86 22.62 -1.06
C GLY A 819 -19.51 21.43 -0.36
N LYS A 820 -19.12 20.21 -0.75
CA LYS A 820 -19.50 18.99 0.00
C LYS A 820 -18.96 19.08 1.43
N TYR A 821 -19.82 18.81 2.39
CA TYR A 821 -19.53 18.76 3.84
C TYR A 821 -20.07 17.45 4.42
N ASP A 822 -19.83 17.20 5.71
CA ASP A 822 -20.11 15.92 6.39
C ASP A 822 -19.29 14.73 5.85
N ILE A 823 -18.03 15.02 5.51
CA ILE A 823 -17.08 14.01 5.03
C ILE A 823 -16.46 13.32 6.24
N GLU A 824 -16.73 12.03 6.44
CA GLU A 824 -16.20 11.28 7.58
C GLU A 824 -14.65 11.27 7.62
N LEU A 825 -14.08 11.66 8.76
CA LEU A 825 -12.64 11.59 9.06
C LEU A 825 -12.29 10.50 10.08
N GLY A 826 -13.30 9.81 10.64
CA GLY A 826 -13.16 8.77 11.67
C GLY A 826 -13.79 9.16 13.01
N ARG A 827 -14.44 8.17 13.68
CA ARG A 827 -15.08 8.24 15.02
C ARG A 827 -15.76 9.57 15.40
N GLY A 828 -16.52 10.14 14.47
CA GLY A 828 -17.34 11.34 14.71
C GLY A 828 -16.72 12.67 14.27
N GLY A 829 -15.46 12.67 13.81
CA GLY A 829 -14.88 13.83 13.11
C GLY A 829 -15.43 13.94 11.68
N SER A 830 -15.79 15.15 11.26
CA SER A 830 -16.26 15.44 9.91
C SER A 830 -15.46 16.57 9.25
N ALA A 831 -15.47 16.58 7.92
CA ALA A 831 -14.79 17.56 7.10
C ALA A 831 -15.73 18.22 6.09
N ALA A 832 -15.29 19.39 5.62
CA ALA A 832 -15.91 20.11 4.52
C ALA A 832 -14.87 20.61 3.53
N TYR A 833 -15.27 20.72 2.27
CA TYR A 833 -14.48 21.45 1.27
C TYR A 833 -14.77 22.93 1.34
N ILE A 834 -13.72 23.72 1.54
CA ILE A 834 -13.81 25.17 1.74
C ILE A 834 -12.92 25.89 0.73
N LYS A 835 -13.43 26.99 0.19
CA LYS A 835 -12.66 27.97 -0.60
C LYS A 835 -12.80 29.34 0.04
N PHE A 836 -11.67 29.97 0.35
CA PHE A 836 -11.62 31.29 1.00
C PHE A 836 -11.60 32.43 -0.02
N ASP A 837 -12.07 33.59 0.41
CA ASP A 837 -11.98 34.81 -0.39
C ASP A 837 -10.53 35.22 -0.69
N GLY A 838 -10.32 35.74 -1.91
CA GLY A 838 -9.03 36.22 -2.37
C GLY A 838 -7.94 35.15 -2.53
N LYS A 839 -8.26 33.87 -2.31
CA LYS A 839 -7.33 32.74 -2.48
C LYS A 839 -7.95 31.69 -3.39
N PHE A 840 -7.28 31.41 -4.49
CA PHE A 840 -7.74 30.38 -5.42
C PHE A 840 -7.19 28.99 -5.00
N GLN A 841 -7.66 28.49 -3.87
CA GLN A 841 -7.26 27.20 -3.28
C GLN A 841 -8.44 26.55 -2.57
N VAL A 842 -8.71 25.28 -2.91
CA VAL A 842 -9.65 24.41 -2.20
C VAL A 842 -8.93 23.73 -1.04
N TRP A 843 -9.57 23.74 0.12
CA TRP A 843 -9.11 23.08 1.33
C TRP A 843 -10.12 22.01 1.74
N LYS A 844 -9.63 20.84 2.16
CA LYS A 844 -10.39 19.95 3.02
C LYS A 844 -10.13 20.42 4.44
N ALA A 845 -11.15 20.88 5.14
CA ALA A 845 -11.05 21.38 6.49
C ALA A 845 -11.79 20.45 7.44
N GLU A 846 -11.18 20.16 8.60
CA GLU A 846 -11.83 19.42 9.68
C GLU A 846 -12.74 20.40 10.41
N ILE A 847 -14.05 20.23 10.22
CA ILE A 847 -15.09 21.13 10.74
C ILE A 847 -16.44 20.42 10.75
N GLU A 848 -17.15 20.56 11.87
CA GLU A 848 -18.46 19.95 12.08
C GLU A 848 -19.59 20.91 11.68
N LEU A 849 -19.92 20.93 10.38
CA LEU A 849 -21.02 21.72 9.84
C LEU A 849 -22.31 20.89 9.84
N VAL A 850 -22.99 20.86 10.98
CA VAL A 850 -24.14 19.97 11.22
C VAL A 850 -25.32 20.21 10.26
N ASP A 851 -25.58 21.45 9.81
CA ASP A 851 -26.63 21.73 8.82
C ASP A 851 -26.49 23.17 8.25
N LEU A 852 -26.29 23.27 6.93
CA LEU A 852 -26.23 24.52 6.15
C LEU A 852 -27.52 24.80 5.35
N SER A 853 -28.61 24.10 5.66
CA SER A 853 -29.90 24.26 4.98
C SER A 853 -30.36 25.71 4.98
N LEU A 854 -30.88 26.14 3.83
CA LEU A 854 -31.49 27.46 3.65
C LEU A 854 -33.00 27.45 3.89
N ASP A 855 -33.53 26.37 4.47
CA ASP A 855 -34.90 26.33 4.94
C ASP A 855 -35.04 27.11 6.26
N PRO A 856 -35.72 28.28 6.28
CA PRO A 856 -35.86 29.09 7.48
C PRO A 856 -36.55 28.33 8.63
N ASP A 857 -37.38 27.34 8.33
CA ASP A 857 -38.17 26.61 9.33
C ASP A 857 -37.30 25.64 10.15
N LEU A 858 -36.13 25.25 9.63
CA LEU A 858 -35.14 24.45 10.37
C LEU A 858 -34.32 25.27 11.38
N TRP A 859 -34.28 26.61 11.22
CA TRP A 859 -33.51 27.51 12.10
C TRP A 859 -34.36 28.19 13.17
N THR A 860 -35.69 28.11 13.06
CA THR A 860 -36.63 28.94 13.82
C THR A 860 -37.74 28.11 14.44
N TYR A 861 -38.39 28.61 15.49
CA TYR A 861 -39.57 27.97 16.09
C TYR A 861 -40.80 28.11 15.18
N SER A 862 -40.72 27.61 13.95
CA SER A 862 -41.69 27.81 12.88
C SER A 862 -42.79 26.76 12.81
N HIS A 863 -42.80 25.80 13.73
CA HIS A 863 -43.82 24.75 13.78
C HIS A 863 -44.82 25.02 14.90
N LEU A 864 -46.06 24.54 14.74
CA LEU A 864 -47.12 24.68 15.73
C LEU A 864 -46.72 24.09 17.10
N TRP A 865 -45.82 23.12 17.12
CA TRP A 865 -45.10 22.67 18.32
C TRP A 865 -43.61 22.42 18.03
N ASP A 866 -42.76 22.63 19.03
CA ASP A 866 -41.32 22.35 18.99
C ASP A 866 -40.95 21.43 20.15
N LEU A 867 -40.18 20.38 19.88
CA LEU A 867 -39.74 19.42 20.90
C LEU A 867 -38.91 20.07 22.01
N ARG A 868 -38.25 21.21 21.74
CA ARG A 868 -37.49 21.97 22.74
C ARG A 868 -38.37 22.67 23.78
N PHE A 869 -39.68 22.75 23.56
CA PHE A 869 -40.62 23.18 24.60
C PHE A 869 -40.78 22.12 25.71
N GLY A 870 -40.45 20.86 25.42
CA GLY A 870 -40.52 19.75 26.37
C GLY A 870 -41.51 18.67 25.93
N ARG A 871 -41.51 17.54 26.64
CA ARG A 871 -42.41 16.43 26.35
C ARG A 871 -43.84 16.76 26.74
N LEU A 872 -44.77 16.55 25.83
CA LEU A 872 -46.21 16.62 26.06
C LEU A 872 -46.70 15.33 26.73
N PHE A 873 -47.40 15.44 27.87
CA PHE A 873 -48.00 14.28 28.53
C PHE A 873 -49.53 14.39 28.72
N LYS A 874 -50.11 15.57 28.48
CA LYS A 874 -51.56 15.77 28.55
C LYS A 874 -52.04 16.78 27.51
N ILE A 875 -53.16 16.49 26.85
CA ILE A 875 -53.83 17.43 25.94
C ILE A 875 -55.33 17.52 26.28
N ASN A 876 -55.81 18.74 26.51
CA ASN A 876 -57.20 19.03 26.90
C ASN A 876 -57.69 18.18 28.09
N GLY A 877 -56.79 17.86 29.02
CA GLY A 877 -57.10 17.01 30.17
C GLY A 877 -57.02 15.50 29.91
N GLN A 878 -56.64 15.04 28.72
CA GLN A 878 -56.49 13.61 28.37
C GLN A 878 -55.02 13.17 28.33
N GLU A 879 -54.75 11.96 28.86
CA GLU A 879 -53.42 11.35 29.01
C GLU A 879 -53.24 10.12 28.10
N ASP A 880 -54.12 9.93 27.11
CA ASP A 880 -54.04 8.83 26.14
C ASP A 880 -52.81 9.01 25.22
N GLU A 881 -51.81 8.13 25.37
CA GLU A 881 -50.55 8.19 24.63
C GLU A 881 -50.75 8.15 23.11
N ALA A 882 -51.70 7.35 22.62
CA ALA A 882 -51.95 7.24 21.18
C ALA A 882 -52.56 8.52 20.63
N LEU A 883 -53.47 9.13 21.38
CA LEU A 883 -54.06 10.42 21.03
C LEU A 883 -53.02 11.55 21.07
N ILE A 884 -52.18 11.58 22.10
CA ILE A 884 -51.09 12.56 22.23
C ILE A 884 -50.12 12.42 21.06
N ALA A 885 -49.72 11.19 20.71
CA ALA A 885 -48.84 10.93 19.57
C ALA A 885 -49.45 11.41 18.24
N GLU A 886 -50.76 11.22 18.03
CA GLU A 886 -51.45 11.68 16.82
C GLU A 886 -51.50 13.21 16.73
N TYR A 887 -51.80 13.91 17.83
CA TYR A 887 -51.70 15.37 17.87
C TYR A 887 -50.27 15.86 17.65
N MET A 888 -49.28 15.26 18.32
CA MET A 888 -47.87 15.63 18.16
C MET A 888 -47.37 15.45 16.74
N LYS A 889 -47.77 14.37 16.06
CA LYS A 889 -47.47 14.15 14.64
C LYS A 889 -47.92 15.33 13.79
N HIS A 890 -49.12 15.85 14.00
CA HIS A 890 -49.61 16.99 13.22
C HIS A 890 -49.00 18.32 13.67
N PHE A 891 -48.86 18.55 14.98
CA PHE A 891 -48.30 19.79 15.51
C PHE A 891 -46.84 20.01 15.13
N LEU A 892 -46.02 18.94 15.16
CA LEU A 892 -44.61 19.00 14.77
C LEU A 892 -44.41 19.21 13.26
N ASN A 893 -45.40 18.91 12.43
CA ASN A 893 -45.33 19.03 10.98
C ASN A 893 -46.12 20.22 10.41
N SER A 894 -46.80 21.00 11.25
CA SER A 894 -47.59 22.18 10.82
C SER A 894 -46.73 23.43 10.92
N THR A 895 -46.28 23.98 9.79
CA THR A 895 -45.44 25.19 9.75
C THR A 895 -46.25 26.49 9.71
N PHE A 896 -45.64 27.56 10.21
CA PHE A 896 -46.20 28.91 10.17
C PHE A 896 -45.96 29.55 8.80
N LYS A 897 -47.04 30.01 8.16
CA LYS A 897 -46.99 30.69 6.85
C LYS A 897 -46.74 32.19 6.96
N SER A 898 -47.39 32.84 7.91
CA SER A 898 -47.32 34.28 8.13
C SER A 898 -47.66 34.63 9.58
N THR A 899 -47.47 35.89 9.95
CA THR A 899 -47.83 36.40 11.29
C THR A 899 -48.71 37.65 11.17
N ALA A 900 -49.62 37.82 12.14
CA ALA A 900 -50.47 39.01 12.26
C ALA A 900 -50.42 39.55 13.70
N GLN A 901 -50.24 40.86 13.89
CA GLN A 901 -50.27 41.45 15.24
C GLN A 901 -51.70 41.53 15.81
N ASN A 902 -52.69 41.68 14.93
CA ASN A 902 -54.09 41.73 15.31
C ASN A 902 -54.95 41.18 14.16
N LEU A 903 -56.09 40.58 14.51
CA LEU A 903 -57.09 40.08 13.56
C LEU A 903 -58.29 41.04 13.56
N HIS A 904 -58.85 41.35 12.39
CA HIS A 904 -60.00 42.26 12.26
C HIS A 904 -61.31 41.61 12.76
N GLN A 905 -61.47 40.30 12.55
CA GLN A 905 -62.58 39.47 13.03
C GLN A 905 -62.05 38.28 13.84
N LYS A 906 -62.05 38.41 15.17
CA LYS A 906 -61.60 37.36 16.10
C LYS A 906 -62.65 36.27 16.30
N LYS A 907 -62.78 35.33 15.37
CA LYS A 907 -63.59 34.11 15.59
C LYS A 907 -62.71 32.97 16.09
N LYS A 908 -62.72 32.72 17.40
CA LYS A 908 -62.07 31.54 17.98
C LYS A 908 -62.84 30.27 17.58
N ILE A 909 -62.16 29.31 16.96
CA ILE A 909 -62.76 28.06 16.47
C ILE A 909 -62.30 26.82 17.26
N ALA A 910 -61.15 26.88 17.92
CA ALA A 910 -60.67 25.82 18.81
C ALA A 910 -59.70 26.34 19.87
N GLY A 911 -59.44 25.51 20.89
CA GLY A 911 -58.40 25.74 21.88
C GLY A 911 -57.84 24.41 22.35
N PHE A 912 -56.53 24.35 22.53
CA PHE A 912 -55.78 23.21 23.03
C PHE A 912 -55.06 23.63 24.31
N MET A 913 -55.20 22.85 25.37
CA MET A 913 -54.48 23.01 26.63
C MET A 913 -53.48 21.86 26.74
N LEU A 914 -52.20 22.16 26.66
CA LEU A 914 -51.12 21.19 26.56
C LEU A 914 -50.31 21.22 27.86
N ASP A 915 -50.32 20.14 28.65
CA ASP A 915 -49.45 20.06 29.83
C ASP A 915 -48.14 19.38 29.46
N VAL A 916 -47.07 20.14 29.68
CA VAL A 916 -45.69 19.84 29.32
C VAL A 916 -44.90 19.57 30.59
N GLU A 917 -43.78 18.84 30.45
CA GLU A 917 -42.83 18.58 31.54
C GLU A 917 -42.55 19.82 32.41
N ASN A 918 -42.34 19.58 33.71
CA ASN A 918 -42.05 20.58 34.73
C ASN A 918 -43.21 21.53 35.10
N GLY A 919 -44.46 21.13 34.85
CA GLY A 919 -45.64 21.87 35.31
C GLY A 919 -45.93 23.13 34.49
N VAL A 920 -45.55 23.12 33.21
CA VAL A 920 -45.85 24.18 32.24
C VAL A 920 -47.07 23.78 31.43
N THR A 921 -48.07 24.65 31.35
CA THR A 921 -49.23 24.49 30.48
C THR A 921 -49.15 25.47 29.32
N ALA A 922 -49.14 24.96 28.09
CA ALA A 922 -49.20 25.74 26.86
C ALA A 922 -50.63 25.73 26.31
N LYS A 923 -51.26 26.89 26.28
CA LYS A 923 -52.59 27.07 25.68
C LYS A 923 -52.45 27.58 24.25
N ILE A 924 -52.94 26.81 23.27
CA ILE A 924 -52.97 27.18 21.85
C ILE A 924 -54.43 27.41 21.42
N ASP A 925 -54.79 28.66 21.17
CA ASP A 925 -56.11 29.04 20.67
C ASP A 925 -56.07 29.27 19.16
N ILE A 926 -56.96 28.61 18.41
CA ILE A 926 -57.05 28.76 16.95
C ILE A 926 -58.20 29.70 16.59
N TYR A 927 -57.89 30.70 15.77
CA TYR A 927 -58.81 31.70 15.23
C TYR A 927 -58.97 31.52 13.72
N GLN A 928 -60.12 31.93 13.18
CA GLN A 928 -60.39 31.95 11.75
C GLN A 928 -60.71 33.36 11.28
N GLU A 929 -60.06 33.80 10.21
CA GLU A 929 -60.31 35.07 9.53
C GLU A 929 -60.07 34.89 8.02
N ASP A 930 -61.02 35.30 7.17
CA ASP A 930 -60.92 35.23 5.71
C ASP A 930 -60.41 33.87 5.16
N GLN A 931 -60.96 32.77 5.66
CA GLN A 931 -60.59 31.38 5.32
C GLN A 931 -59.16 30.96 5.74
N LYS A 932 -58.43 31.80 6.49
CA LYS A 932 -57.14 31.49 7.09
C LYS A 932 -57.30 31.12 8.57
N TYR A 933 -56.35 30.34 9.07
CA TYR A 933 -56.35 29.83 10.44
C TYR A 933 -55.12 30.34 11.19
N PHE A 934 -55.33 30.90 12.37
CA PHE A 934 -54.26 31.53 13.15
C PHE A 934 -54.18 30.95 14.56
N ALA A 935 -52.99 30.53 14.98
CA ALA A 935 -52.69 30.07 16.32
C ALA A 935 -52.22 31.22 17.22
N LYS A 936 -52.76 31.28 18.44
CA LYS A 936 -52.31 32.19 19.51
C LYS A 936 -51.93 31.39 20.74
N TYR A 937 -50.76 31.66 21.28
CA TYR A 937 -50.23 30.93 22.42
C TYR A 937 -50.38 31.74 23.71
N LYS A 938 -50.48 31.00 24.82
CA LYS A 938 -50.28 31.50 26.17
C LYS A 938 -49.63 30.40 26.99
N PHE A 939 -48.44 30.65 27.50
CA PHE A 939 -47.75 29.72 28.39
C PHE A 939 -47.94 30.13 29.86
N GLU A 940 -48.22 29.18 30.74
CA GLU A 940 -48.42 29.38 32.18
C GLU A 940 -47.66 28.28 32.95
N GLY A 941 -47.01 28.61 34.07
CA GLY A 941 -46.29 27.62 34.90
C GLY A 941 -45.15 28.24 35.73
N GLU A 942 -44.68 27.53 36.76
CA GLU A 942 -43.63 28.01 37.66
C GLU A 942 -42.20 27.76 37.13
N ASN A 943 -42.00 26.75 36.27
CA ASN A 943 -40.68 26.33 35.76
C ASN A 943 -40.62 26.33 34.22
N VAL A 944 -40.87 27.49 33.60
CA VAL A 944 -40.79 27.66 32.15
C VAL A 944 -39.34 27.54 31.67
N ASN A 945 -39.08 26.70 30.67
CA ASN A 945 -37.72 26.54 30.15
C ASN A 945 -37.32 27.73 29.24
N LYS A 946 -36.01 27.91 29.00
CA LYS A 946 -35.48 29.04 28.19
C LYS A 946 -36.01 29.08 26.75
N HIS A 947 -36.38 27.94 26.16
CA HIS A 947 -36.92 27.87 24.81
C HIS A 947 -38.34 28.43 24.76
N ILE A 948 -39.18 28.08 25.74
CA ILE A 948 -40.52 28.65 25.88
C ILE A 948 -40.43 30.14 26.21
N GLU A 949 -39.56 30.56 27.13
CA GLU A 949 -39.37 31.99 27.45
C GLU A 949 -39.00 32.82 26.21
N LEU A 950 -38.16 32.27 25.33
CA LEU A 950 -37.76 32.91 24.08
C LEU A 950 -38.93 32.99 23.08
N PHE A 951 -39.70 31.90 22.92
CA PHE A 951 -40.83 31.85 22.01
C PHE A 951 -42.02 32.68 22.49
N ASP A 952 -42.34 32.65 23.79
CA ASP A 952 -43.49 33.32 24.38
C ASP A 952 -43.47 34.85 24.17
N LYS A 953 -42.28 35.47 24.20
CA LYS A 953 -42.12 36.91 23.86
C LYS A 953 -42.70 37.26 22.49
N SER A 954 -42.45 36.41 21.49
CA SER A 954 -43.00 36.60 20.14
C SER A 954 -44.48 36.19 20.10
N ALA A 955 -44.82 35.09 20.76
CA ALA A 955 -46.17 34.56 20.74
C ALA A 955 -47.20 35.44 21.44
N GLN A 956 -46.79 36.27 22.40
CA GLN A 956 -47.64 37.31 23.00
C GLN A 956 -47.98 38.44 22.01
N MET A 957 -47.08 38.76 21.07
CA MET A 957 -47.27 39.86 20.12
C MET A 957 -48.00 39.45 18.83
N TYR A 958 -47.84 38.19 18.39
CA TYR A 958 -48.32 37.74 17.08
C TYR A 958 -49.34 36.61 17.14
N TYR A 959 -50.12 36.48 16.08
CA TYR A 959 -50.96 35.35 15.72
C TYR A 959 -50.28 34.65 14.53
N PHE A 960 -50.08 33.33 14.60
CA PHE A 960 -49.32 32.58 13.59
C PHE A 960 -50.25 31.84 12.63
N GLU A 961 -50.19 32.14 11.34
CA GLU A 961 -51.01 31.48 10.31
C GLU A 961 -50.53 30.04 10.09
N ILE A 962 -51.44 29.07 10.14
CA ILE A 962 -51.20 27.67 9.78
C ILE A 962 -51.95 27.29 8.49
N ASP A 963 -51.44 26.29 7.78
CA ASP A 963 -52.08 25.79 6.56
C ASP A 963 -53.49 25.23 6.85
N ALA A 964 -54.42 25.45 5.92
CA ALA A 964 -55.80 24.97 6.04
C ALA A 964 -55.89 23.43 6.04
N GLU A 965 -55.03 22.75 5.27
CA GLU A 965 -54.94 21.30 5.22
C GLU A 965 -54.42 20.73 6.53
N ASP A 966 -53.39 21.36 7.10
CA ASP A 966 -52.83 20.97 8.40
C ASP A 966 -53.85 21.20 9.53
N TRP A 967 -54.59 22.31 9.46
CA TRP A 967 -55.71 22.55 10.36
C TRP A 967 -56.80 21.47 10.24
N GLU A 968 -57.20 21.08 9.03
CA GLU A 968 -58.21 20.01 8.86
C GLU A 968 -57.73 18.67 9.41
N LYS A 969 -56.43 18.33 9.26
CA LYS A 969 -55.83 17.15 9.90
C LYS A 969 -55.95 17.23 11.43
N ILE A 970 -55.54 18.34 12.04
CA ILE A 970 -55.65 18.57 13.49
C ILE A 970 -57.10 18.51 13.97
N LYS A 971 -58.02 19.11 13.21
CA LYS A 971 -59.45 19.14 13.50
C LYS A 971 -60.08 17.75 13.43
N ASN A 972 -59.64 16.89 12.50
CA ASN A 972 -60.11 15.51 12.42
C ASN A 972 -59.72 14.71 13.67
N VAL A 973 -58.48 14.84 14.15
CA VAL A 973 -58.04 14.24 15.42
C VAL A 973 -58.92 14.73 16.57
N ASN A 974 -59.19 16.04 16.63
CA ASN A 974 -60.06 16.64 17.65
C ASN A 974 -61.51 16.15 17.59
N ASN A 975 -62.05 15.92 16.39
CA ASN A 975 -63.39 15.39 16.22
C ASN A 975 -63.47 13.91 16.63
N LEU A 976 -62.44 13.11 16.32
CA LEU A 976 -62.33 11.71 16.75
C LEU A 976 -62.22 11.59 18.28
N ALA A 977 -61.42 12.45 18.92
CA ALA A 977 -61.30 12.52 20.37
C ALA A 977 -62.63 12.89 21.05
N LYS A 978 -63.37 13.87 20.50
CA LYS A 978 -64.70 14.26 20.99
C LYS A 978 -65.77 13.20 20.73
N GLY A 979 -65.65 12.43 19.65
CA GLY A 979 -66.53 11.32 19.30
C GLY A 979 -66.40 10.15 20.28
N LYS A 980 -65.18 9.78 20.68
CA LYS A 980 -64.93 8.75 21.70
C LYS A 980 -65.54 9.10 23.07
N ASN A 981 -65.54 10.36 23.48
CA ASN A 981 -66.16 10.83 24.73
C ASN A 981 -67.71 10.84 24.73
N ARG A 982 -68.37 10.56 23.60
CA ARG A 982 -69.85 10.43 23.54
C ARG A 982 -70.35 8.98 23.58
N THR A 983 -69.44 8.01 23.62
CA THR A 983 -69.75 6.56 23.63
C THR A 983 -69.08 5.81 24.79
N LEU A 984 -68.87 6.49 25.92
CA LEU A 984 -68.50 5.89 27.20
C LEU A 984 -69.47 6.32 28.29
#